data_AF-A0A669P7V4-F1
#
_entry.id   AF-A0A669P7V4-F1
#
_cell.length_a   1.000
_cell.length_b   1.000
_cell.length_c   1.000
_cell.angle_alpha   90.00
_cell.angle_beta   90.00
_cell.angle_gamma   90.00
#
_symmetry.space_group_name_H-M   'P 1'
#
loop_
_entity.id
_entity.type
_entity.pdbx_description
1 polymer ?
#
loop_
_entity_poly.entity_id
_entity_poly.type
_entity_poly.pdbx_seq_one_letter_code
_entity_poly.pdbx_strand_id
1 'polypeptide(L)'
;MPRAASAALPALLLLLLGGTAVARCPASCRCAGHLVACSRLEPSRLPERLPRGAVQLDLSHNKLSSIKANFLDHLHSLREVKLNNNELEIIPNLGPVSANITLLSLTSNKIANILPEHLKPFQSLETLDLSNNNISELKMSSFPSLQIKYLYINSNRITSMEPGTFDNLSSTLQVLKLNRNRISAIPQKMFKLSHLQHLELNRNKIKKIDGLTFQGLPALKSLKLQRNGITRLMDGAFWGLTNMEVLQLDHNNLTEVTKGWLYGLLMLQQLHLSQNAISRISPDAWEFCQKLSELDLTFNHLARLDDSSFVGLSVLVGLYIGSNKVNYIADCAFRGLSSLQTLDLKNNEISWTIEDMNGAFSGLDELRKLILQGNRIRSITKKAFSGLDALEHLDLSNNAIMSVQGNAFSQMKKLKELHLNTSSLLCDCQLKWLPQWMSENNFQNFVNASCAHPQLLKGRSIFAVSLDAFVCDDFPKPQITVQPETQSAIKGSNLSFVCSAASSSDSPMTFAWKKDNELLHDAEMENYAHLRAQGGEVMEYTTILRLRNVEFSSEGKYQCVISNHFGSSYSIKAKLTVNMLPSFTKIPMDLTIRAGAMARLECAAVGHPVPQIAWQKDGGTDFPAARKRRMHVMPEDDVFFIVDVKIEDTGVYSCTAQNTAGSISANATLTVLETPSFLRPLLDRTVTKGETAVLQCIAGGSPPPRLNWTKDDSPLMVTERHFFAASNQLLIIVDTDVEDAGKYTCEMSNTLGTERGNIRLNVIPTPTCDSPQNIAPALDDDGWATVGIVIIAVVCCVVGTSLVWVVIIYHTRRRNEDCSITNTDETNLPADIPSYLSSQGTLAERQDGYGSSENGSHHQFLTSSVGGYFLQQRDNNGICHLDNGSETDLDGVADPFLCHYLGTSGSMYLKGNTYNSETFEACSPNCSPDQRTTNLDPYESGYLKKKECCQYSPPLEDPFDQCIGIIGMQATSSKLINSIYTQNEGTGLKSRSLNSDKLDLNRSLEPSSIVSSSTFMGTFGKPVWRPQLDSLSSRRQPARCQPKTFHNNPHSSLDFDPEADEDGRERTVSRGENSIYNYKQSFENFRTFTFQSCDLDT
;
A
#
# COMPACT_ATOMS: atom_id res chain seq x y z
N MET A 1 -15.77 -51.95 -65.65
CA MET A 1 -16.81 -52.95 -66.02
C MET A 1 -17.72 -53.16 -64.81
N PRO A 2 -18.97 -53.64 -64.96
CA PRO A 2 -19.89 -53.44 -66.11
C PRO A 2 -21.40 -53.29 -65.72
N ARG A 3 -22.26 -52.93 -66.71
CA ARG A 3 -23.72 -53.31 -66.81
C ARG A 3 -24.69 -52.76 -65.73
N ALA A 4 -26.04 -52.89 -65.80
CA ALA A 4 -27.08 -52.92 -66.88
C ALA A 4 -28.49 -53.11 -66.21
N ALA A 5 -29.67 -53.02 -66.84
CA ALA A 5 -30.26 -52.16 -67.90
C ALA A 5 -31.77 -52.55 -68.07
N SER A 6 -32.59 -51.72 -68.77
CA SER A 6 -34.03 -51.97 -69.13
C SER A 6 -35.02 -52.00 -67.93
N ALA A 7 -36.36 -51.91 -68.04
CA ALA A 7 -37.36 -51.69 -69.11
C ALA A 7 -38.67 -51.16 -68.43
N ALA A 8 -39.82 -50.79 -69.01
CA ALA A 8 -40.27 -50.14 -70.26
C ALA A 8 -41.83 -50.28 -70.36
N LEU A 9 -42.60 -49.17 -70.32
CA LEU A 9 -44.04 -49.04 -70.73
C LEU A 9 -45.11 -49.89 -69.96
N PRO A 10 -46.45 -49.72 -70.15
CA PRO A 10 -47.28 -48.74 -70.91
C PRO A 10 -47.86 -47.61 -70.01
N ALA A 11 -48.49 -46.50 -70.43
CA ALA A 11 -49.37 -46.08 -71.55
C ALA A 11 -50.91 -46.21 -71.29
N LEU A 12 -51.67 -45.20 -71.75
CA LEU A 12 -53.14 -45.02 -71.69
C LEU A 12 -53.83 -44.72 -70.33
N LEU A 13 -53.65 -43.49 -69.81
CA LEU A 13 -54.66 -42.79 -69.02
C LEU A 13 -54.60 -41.26 -69.27
N LEU A 14 -54.80 -40.86 -70.52
CA LEU A 14 -54.78 -39.47 -70.98
C LEU A 14 -56.21 -38.98 -71.29
N LEU A 15 -56.45 -37.68 -71.08
CA LEU A 15 -57.72 -36.95 -71.23
C LEU A 15 -58.77 -37.20 -70.12
N LEU A 16 -58.75 -36.35 -69.07
CA LEU A 16 -59.97 -35.73 -68.48
C LEU A 16 -59.73 -34.69 -67.35
N LEU A 17 -58.49 -34.46 -66.91
CA LEU A 17 -58.18 -33.38 -65.95
C LEU A 17 -57.54 -32.17 -66.65
N GLY A 18 -58.13 -31.00 -66.45
CA GLY A 18 -57.70 -29.74 -67.09
C GLY A 18 -56.31 -29.30 -66.63
N GLY A 19 -55.35 -29.32 -67.56
CA GLY A 19 -53.95 -29.01 -67.27
C GLY A 19 -53.73 -27.54 -66.91
N THR A 20 -53.56 -27.25 -65.61
CA THR A 20 -52.92 -25.98 -65.21
C THR A 20 -51.43 -26.08 -65.51
N ALA A 21 -51.00 -25.38 -66.55
CA ALA A 21 -49.62 -25.45 -67.02
C ALA A 21 -48.65 -25.02 -65.91
N VAL A 22 -47.77 -25.93 -65.49
CA VAL A 22 -46.65 -25.62 -64.60
C VAL A 22 -45.74 -24.63 -65.33
N ALA A 23 -45.72 -23.39 -64.86
CA ALA A 23 -44.91 -22.33 -65.45
C ALA A 23 -43.44 -22.73 -65.41
N ARG A 24 -42.85 -22.98 -66.59
CA ARG A 24 -41.42 -23.24 -66.76
C ARG A 24 -40.61 -22.06 -66.24
N CYS A 25 -39.37 -22.31 -65.82
CA CYS A 25 -38.47 -21.24 -65.41
C CYS A 25 -38.35 -20.18 -66.53
N PRO A 26 -38.51 -18.87 -66.24
CA PRO A 26 -38.38 -17.84 -67.25
C PRO A 26 -36.97 -17.83 -67.84
N ALA A 27 -36.83 -17.62 -69.14
CA ALA A 27 -35.53 -17.62 -69.83
C ALA A 27 -34.60 -16.47 -69.36
N SER A 28 -35.14 -15.42 -68.75
CA SER A 28 -34.40 -14.34 -68.10
C SER A 28 -33.93 -14.67 -66.67
N CYS A 29 -34.30 -15.83 -66.12
CA CYS A 29 -34.01 -16.21 -64.74
C CYS A 29 -33.29 -17.56 -64.65
N ARG A 30 -32.73 -17.86 -63.48
CA ARG A 30 -32.21 -19.18 -63.10
C ARG A 30 -33.07 -19.73 -61.97
N CYS A 31 -33.58 -20.94 -62.13
CA CYS A 31 -34.37 -21.62 -61.10
C CYS A 31 -33.62 -22.87 -60.62
N ALA A 32 -33.53 -23.05 -59.31
CA ALA A 32 -32.84 -24.18 -58.67
C ALA A 32 -33.69 -24.67 -57.49
N GLY A 33 -34.38 -25.79 -57.66
CA GLY A 33 -35.39 -26.24 -56.70
C GLY A 33 -36.47 -25.18 -56.49
N HIS A 34 -36.58 -24.67 -55.25
CA HIS A 34 -37.53 -23.63 -54.86
C HIS A 34 -36.99 -22.20 -54.94
N LEU A 35 -35.72 -22.01 -55.33
CA LEU A 35 -35.12 -20.69 -55.58
C LEU A 35 -35.38 -20.25 -57.02
N VAL A 36 -35.83 -19.01 -57.20
CA VAL A 36 -35.93 -18.33 -58.50
C VAL A 36 -35.11 -17.04 -58.44
N ALA A 37 -34.03 -16.97 -59.22
CA ALA A 37 -33.12 -15.83 -59.27
C ALA A 37 -33.20 -15.13 -60.64
N CYS A 38 -33.63 -13.87 -60.63
CA CYS A 38 -33.86 -13.01 -61.78
C CYS A 38 -33.08 -11.69 -61.60
N SER A 39 -31.78 -11.81 -61.34
CA SER A 39 -30.87 -10.68 -61.06
C SER A 39 -30.08 -10.22 -62.31
N ARG A 40 -29.71 -8.94 -62.34
CA ARG A 40 -29.03 -8.26 -63.47
C ARG A 40 -29.85 -8.16 -64.76
N LEU A 41 -31.16 -8.03 -64.62
CA LEU A 41 -32.12 -7.72 -65.67
C LEU A 41 -32.39 -6.21 -65.78
N GLU A 42 -32.66 -5.77 -67.00
CA GLU A 42 -33.29 -4.46 -67.22
C GLU A 42 -34.72 -4.49 -66.65
N PRO A 43 -35.22 -3.39 -66.07
CA PRO A 43 -36.53 -3.37 -65.39
C PRO A 43 -37.70 -3.65 -66.34
N SER A 44 -37.51 -3.41 -67.64
CA SER A 44 -38.42 -3.76 -68.74
C SER A 44 -38.45 -5.26 -69.08
N ARG A 45 -37.60 -6.10 -68.45
CA ARG A 45 -37.46 -7.55 -68.71
C ARG A 45 -37.81 -8.45 -67.52
N LEU A 46 -38.48 -7.93 -66.49
CA LEU A 46 -39.11 -8.81 -65.49
C LEU A 46 -40.11 -9.76 -66.18
N PRO A 47 -40.04 -11.08 -65.94
CA PRO A 47 -40.89 -12.05 -66.64
C PRO A 47 -42.33 -11.97 -66.14
N GLU A 48 -43.31 -12.01 -67.04
CA GLU A 48 -44.74 -11.84 -66.71
C GLU A 48 -45.29 -12.86 -65.70
N ARG A 49 -44.68 -14.06 -65.61
CA ARG A 49 -45.07 -15.10 -64.65
C ARG A 49 -43.86 -15.82 -64.08
N LEU A 50 -43.89 -16.05 -62.77
CA LEU A 50 -42.91 -16.82 -62.00
C LEU A 50 -43.46 -18.21 -61.62
N PRO A 51 -42.62 -19.24 -61.43
CA PRO A 51 -43.06 -20.58 -61.03
C PRO A 51 -43.81 -20.61 -59.69
N ARG A 52 -45.02 -21.16 -59.64
CA ARG A 52 -45.91 -21.20 -58.45
C ARG A 52 -45.26 -21.82 -57.19
N GLY A 53 -44.33 -22.76 -57.36
CA GLY A 53 -43.63 -23.44 -56.26
C GLY A 53 -42.40 -22.71 -55.71
N ALA A 54 -42.19 -21.44 -56.07
CA ALA A 54 -41.09 -20.64 -55.53
C ALA A 54 -41.27 -20.38 -54.02
N VAL A 55 -40.20 -20.61 -53.26
CA VAL A 55 -40.10 -20.29 -51.81
C VAL A 55 -39.12 -19.13 -51.58
N GLN A 56 -38.10 -19.02 -52.42
CA GLN A 56 -37.12 -17.93 -52.42
C GLN A 56 -37.15 -17.22 -53.77
N LEU A 57 -37.23 -15.89 -53.77
CA LEU A 57 -37.20 -15.04 -54.96
C LEU A 57 -36.10 -13.98 -54.83
N ASP A 58 -35.16 -13.98 -55.76
CA ASP A 58 -34.09 -12.99 -55.86
C ASP A 58 -34.28 -12.09 -57.09
N LEU A 59 -34.58 -10.82 -56.85
CA LEU A 59 -34.75 -9.73 -57.80
C LEU A 59 -33.66 -8.66 -57.62
N SER A 60 -32.51 -9.03 -57.06
CA SER A 60 -31.41 -8.10 -56.75
C SER A 60 -30.61 -7.66 -57.98
N HIS A 61 -29.83 -6.59 -57.86
CA HIS A 61 -28.98 -6.02 -58.92
C HIS A 61 -29.75 -5.64 -60.21
N ASN A 62 -31.00 -5.20 -60.06
CA ASN A 62 -31.84 -4.71 -61.15
C ASN A 62 -31.97 -3.17 -61.04
N LYS A 63 -32.84 -2.53 -61.84
CA LYS A 63 -33.17 -1.10 -61.71
C LYS A 63 -34.64 -0.88 -61.33
N LEU A 64 -35.14 -1.62 -60.34
CA LEU A 64 -36.53 -1.55 -59.92
C LEU A 64 -36.74 -0.34 -59.00
N SER A 65 -37.61 0.58 -59.41
CA SER A 65 -38.07 1.72 -58.60
C SER A 65 -39.36 1.43 -57.82
N SER A 66 -40.14 0.45 -58.27
CA SER A 66 -41.33 -0.09 -57.59
C SER A 66 -41.62 -1.53 -58.03
N ILE A 67 -42.55 -2.18 -57.34
CA ILE A 67 -43.07 -3.51 -57.68
C ILE A 67 -44.59 -3.37 -57.80
N LYS A 68 -45.18 -3.97 -58.84
CA LYS A 68 -46.64 -4.01 -58.99
C LYS A 68 -47.19 -4.98 -57.95
N ALA A 69 -48.12 -4.54 -57.11
CA ALA A 69 -48.62 -5.33 -55.99
C ALA A 69 -49.14 -6.72 -56.41
N ASN A 70 -49.78 -6.81 -57.58
CA ASN A 70 -50.34 -8.06 -58.12
C ASN A 70 -49.33 -8.98 -58.85
N PHE A 71 -48.03 -8.65 -58.84
CA PHE A 71 -47.00 -9.42 -59.56
C PHE A 71 -46.71 -10.79 -58.92
N LEU A 72 -46.92 -10.91 -57.60
CA LEU A 72 -46.52 -12.08 -56.81
C LEU A 72 -47.71 -12.88 -56.26
N ASP A 73 -48.95 -12.46 -56.52
CA ASP A 73 -50.18 -13.01 -55.93
C ASP A 73 -50.31 -14.54 -56.02
N HIS A 74 -49.81 -15.14 -57.09
CA HIS A 74 -49.87 -16.59 -57.34
C HIS A 74 -48.75 -17.41 -56.67
N LEU A 75 -47.91 -16.79 -55.84
CA LEU A 75 -46.75 -17.41 -55.18
C LEU A 75 -47.00 -17.66 -53.69
N HIS A 76 -48.08 -18.35 -53.34
CA HIS A 76 -48.48 -18.59 -51.93
C HIS A 76 -47.40 -19.30 -51.08
N SER A 77 -46.50 -20.07 -51.73
CA SER A 77 -45.35 -20.74 -51.11
C SER A 77 -44.16 -19.83 -50.79
N LEU A 78 -44.16 -18.57 -51.25
CA LEU A 78 -43.04 -17.63 -51.09
C LEU A 78 -42.79 -17.30 -49.61
N ARG A 79 -41.51 -17.24 -49.22
CA ARG A 79 -41.04 -16.94 -47.85
C ARG A 79 -39.88 -15.94 -47.82
N GLU A 80 -38.96 -16.01 -48.77
CA GLU A 80 -37.83 -15.06 -48.87
C GLU A 80 -37.94 -14.20 -50.13
N VAL A 81 -37.76 -12.89 -49.98
CA VAL A 81 -37.66 -11.94 -51.10
C VAL A 81 -36.41 -11.08 -50.95
N LYS A 82 -35.54 -11.12 -51.96
CA LYS A 82 -34.30 -10.33 -52.05
C LYS A 82 -34.43 -9.32 -53.18
N LEU A 83 -34.24 -8.04 -52.86
CA LEU A 83 -34.46 -6.87 -53.72
C LEU A 83 -33.27 -5.92 -53.65
N ASN A 84 -32.08 -6.47 -53.37
CA ASN A 84 -30.90 -5.70 -53.05
C ASN A 84 -30.34 -5.00 -54.29
N ASN A 85 -29.63 -3.88 -54.13
CA ASN A 85 -29.03 -3.15 -55.25
C ASN A 85 -30.05 -2.82 -56.35
N ASN A 86 -31.12 -2.12 -55.96
CA ASN A 86 -32.18 -1.62 -56.81
C ASN A 86 -32.36 -0.10 -56.59
N GLU A 87 -33.42 0.49 -57.14
CA GLU A 87 -33.71 1.92 -57.05
C GLU A 87 -34.99 2.22 -56.25
N LEU A 88 -35.36 1.34 -55.31
CA LEU A 88 -36.58 1.48 -54.49
C LEU A 88 -36.42 2.65 -53.51
N GLU A 89 -37.39 3.58 -53.51
CA GLU A 89 -37.43 4.74 -52.59
C GLU A 89 -38.33 4.50 -51.38
N ILE A 90 -39.16 3.45 -51.42
CA ILE A 90 -40.03 2.98 -50.34
C ILE A 90 -39.96 1.45 -50.21
N ILE A 91 -40.35 0.94 -49.04
CA ILE A 91 -40.61 -0.49 -48.83
C ILE A 91 -41.79 -0.91 -49.73
N PRO A 92 -41.64 -1.92 -50.61
CA PRO A 92 -42.64 -2.24 -51.62
C PRO A 92 -43.79 -3.10 -51.06
N ASN A 93 -45.01 -2.82 -51.51
CA ASN A 93 -46.17 -3.69 -51.29
C ASN A 93 -46.08 -4.91 -52.23
N LEU A 94 -46.03 -6.12 -51.66
CA LEU A 94 -45.92 -7.38 -52.42
C LEU A 94 -47.27 -8.10 -52.59
N GLY A 95 -48.40 -7.41 -52.34
CA GLY A 95 -49.73 -8.02 -52.43
C GLY A 95 -50.00 -8.99 -51.29
N PRO A 96 -50.96 -9.93 -51.44
CA PRO A 96 -51.38 -10.86 -50.39
C PRO A 96 -50.26 -11.78 -49.88
N VAL A 97 -49.22 -12.06 -50.69
CA VAL A 97 -48.10 -12.91 -50.25
C VAL A 97 -47.20 -12.25 -49.20
N SER A 98 -47.29 -10.93 -49.00
CA SER A 98 -46.53 -10.19 -47.97
C SER A 98 -46.66 -10.84 -46.58
N ALA A 99 -47.86 -11.32 -46.23
CA ALA A 99 -48.15 -11.93 -44.93
C ALA A 99 -47.35 -13.21 -44.67
N ASN A 100 -46.89 -13.91 -45.71
CA ASN A 100 -46.13 -15.14 -45.62
C ASN A 100 -44.60 -14.93 -45.62
N ILE A 101 -44.11 -13.72 -45.92
CA ILE A 101 -42.68 -13.46 -46.06
C ILE A 101 -42.01 -13.43 -44.68
N THR A 102 -41.00 -14.29 -44.50
CA THR A 102 -40.17 -14.40 -43.29
C THR A 102 -38.85 -13.64 -43.41
N LEU A 103 -38.37 -13.40 -44.65
CA LEU A 103 -37.16 -12.61 -44.93
C LEU A 103 -37.41 -11.61 -46.06
N LEU A 104 -37.22 -10.32 -45.78
CA LEU A 104 -37.24 -9.24 -46.75
C LEU A 104 -35.90 -8.50 -46.74
N SER A 105 -35.20 -8.53 -47.87
CA SER A 105 -33.88 -7.90 -48.03
C SER A 105 -33.97 -6.80 -49.08
N LEU A 106 -33.74 -5.56 -48.65
CA LEU A 106 -33.84 -4.29 -49.40
C LEU A 106 -32.52 -3.52 -49.37
N THR A 107 -31.41 -4.21 -49.15
CA THR A 107 -30.05 -3.66 -48.99
C THR A 107 -29.62 -2.86 -50.22
N SER A 108 -28.93 -1.73 -50.05
CA SER A 108 -28.44 -0.91 -51.17
C SER A 108 -29.55 -0.42 -52.11
N ASN A 109 -30.59 0.19 -51.55
CA ASN A 109 -31.66 0.89 -52.27
C ASN A 109 -31.62 2.39 -51.96
N LYS A 110 -32.65 3.14 -52.38
CA LYS A 110 -32.76 4.60 -52.18
C LYS A 110 -33.63 4.98 -50.97
N ILE A 111 -34.13 4.02 -50.20
CA ILE A 111 -35.18 4.20 -49.18
C ILE A 111 -34.75 5.26 -48.15
N ALA A 112 -35.58 6.29 -47.98
CA ALA A 112 -35.32 7.40 -47.04
C ALA A 112 -36.18 7.33 -45.77
N ASN A 113 -37.40 6.79 -45.87
CA ASN A 113 -38.38 6.79 -44.77
C ASN A 113 -38.94 5.39 -44.53
N ILE A 114 -39.05 4.98 -43.26
CA ILE A 114 -39.75 3.77 -42.85
C ILE A 114 -41.18 4.16 -42.42
N LEU A 115 -42.18 3.78 -43.22
CA LEU A 115 -43.58 4.04 -42.95
C LEU A 115 -44.29 2.77 -42.47
N PRO A 116 -45.05 2.79 -41.35
CA PRO A 116 -45.64 1.57 -40.79
C PRO A 116 -46.64 0.90 -41.73
N GLU A 117 -47.37 1.66 -42.54
CA GLU A 117 -48.35 1.13 -43.49
C GLU A 117 -47.71 0.20 -44.55
N HIS A 118 -46.43 0.40 -44.87
CA HIS A 118 -45.68 -0.49 -45.77
C HIS A 118 -45.15 -1.75 -45.08
N LEU A 119 -45.08 -1.77 -43.74
CA LEU A 119 -44.59 -2.91 -42.95
C LEU A 119 -45.73 -3.76 -42.34
N LYS A 120 -46.90 -3.18 -42.05
CA LYS A 120 -48.09 -3.90 -41.55
C LYS A 120 -48.47 -5.17 -42.34
N PRO A 121 -48.32 -5.25 -43.68
CA PRO A 121 -48.65 -6.47 -44.43
C PRO A 121 -47.76 -7.67 -44.10
N PHE A 122 -46.57 -7.47 -43.52
CA PHE A 122 -45.51 -8.48 -43.40
C PHE A 122 -45.56 -9.25 -42.07
N GLN A 123 -46.72 -9.83 -41.74
CA GLN A 123 -46.99 -10.40 -40.41
C GLN A 123 -46.04 -11.54 -39.98
N SER A 124 -45.53 -12.36 -40.92
CA SER A 124 -44.59 -13.45 -40.63
C SER A 124 -43.11 -13.04 -40.63
N LEU A 125 -42.79 -11.75 -40.72
CA LEU A 125 -41.43 -11.28 -41.00
C LEU A 125 -40.49 -11.43 -39.81
N GLU A 126 -39.48 -12.30 -39.95
CA GLU A 126 -38.44 -12.52 -38.94
C GLU A 126 -37.14 -11.74 -39.23
N THR A 127 -36.84 -11.48 -40.50
CA THR A 127 -35.60 -10.80 -40.94
C THR A 127 -35.92 -9.63 -41.88
N LEU A 128 -35.49 -8.43 -41.50
CA LEU A 128 -35.62 -7.21 -42.31
C LEU A 128 -34.25 -6.54 -42.49
N ASP A 129 -33.76 -6.51 -43.73
CA ASP A 129 -32.52 -5.81 -44.10
C ASP A 129 -32.84 -4.54 -44.90
N LEU A 130 -32.64 -3.39 -44.25
CA LEU A 130 -32.74 -2.03 -44.80
C LEU A 130 -31.36 -1.37 -44.86
N SER A 131 -30.27 -2.14 -44.85
CA SER A 131 -28.91 -1.59 -44.77
C SER A 131 -28.47 -0.90 -46.07
N ASN A 132 -27.50 0.01 -45.96
CA ASN A 132 -26.97 0.80 -47.08
C ASN A 132 -28.05 1.57 -47.87
N ASN A 133 -29.01 2.18 -47.16
CA ASN A 133 -30.07 3.02 -47.73
C ASN A 133 -29.86 4.50 -47.34
N ASN A 134 -30.85 5.36 -47.55
CA ASN A 134 -30.78 6.81 -47.29
C ASN A 134 -31.42 7.25 -45.97
N ILE A 135 -31.81 6.32 -45.09
CA ILE A 135 -32.63 6.58 -43.90
C ILE A 135 -31.91 7.56 -42.95
N SER A 136 -32.55 8.68 -42.61
CA SER A 136 -31.97 9.76 -41.79
C SER A 136 -32.53 9.90 -40.37
N GLU A 137 -33.73 9.38 -40.13
CA GLU A 137 -34.43 9.42 -38.85
C GLU A 137 -35.14 8.09 -38.59
N LEU A 138 -35.34 7.74 -37.31
CA LEU A 138 -36.26 6.67 -36.90
C LEU A 138 -37.28 7.23 -35.92
N LYS A 139 -38.56 6.91 -36.12
CA LYS A 139 -39.69 7.43 -35.35
C LYS A 139 -40.31 6.33 -34.49
N MET A 140 -41.07 6.70 -33.47
CA MET A 140 -41.82 5.77 -32.60
C MET A 140 -42.78 4.89 -33.43
N SER A 141 -43.29 5.43 -34.53
CA SER A 141 -44.18 4.74 -35.47
C SER A 141 -43.48 3.99 -36.61
N SER A 142 -42.14 4.02 -36.73
CA SER A 142 -41.45 3.40 -37.87
C SER A 142 -41.63 1.88 -37.95
N PHE A 143 -41.74 1.19 -36.81
CA PHE A 143 -41.92 -0.26 -36.75
C PHE A 143 -43.26 -0.61 -36.10
N PRO A 144 -44.23 -1.19 -36.84
CA PRO A 144 -45.43 -1.75 -36.24
C PRO A 144 -45.11 -3.06 -35.50
N SER A 145 -46.05 -3.56 -34.70
CA SER A 145 -45.91 -4.86 -34.01
C SER A 145 -45.74 -6.00 -35.02
N LEU A 146 -44.57 -6.64 -35.01
CA LEU A 146 -44.11 -7.66 -35.95
C LEU A 146 -43.14 -8.64 -35.27
N GLN A 147 -43.00 -9.84 -35.84
CA GLN A 147 -42.18 -10.92 -35.27
C GLN A 147 -40.67 -10.84 -35.64
N ILE A 148 -40.14 -9.63 -35.85
CA ILE A 148 -38.77 -9.42 -36.37
C ILE A 148 -37.73 -9.80 -35.32
N LYS A 149 -36.92 -10.81 -35.64
CA LYS A 149 -35.77 -11.29 -34.84
C LYS A 149 -34.46 -10.60 -35.25
N TYR A 150 -34.31 -10.25 -36.53
CA TYR A 150 -33.09 -9.68 -37.11
C TYR A 150 -33.43 -8.38 -37.87
N LEU A 151 -32.94 -7.24 -37.39
CA LEU A 151 -33.18 -5.92 -37.97
C LEU A 151 -31.86 -5.24 -38.32
N TYR A 152 -31.61 -5.07 -39.62
CA TYR A 152 -30.37 -4.48 -40.14
C TYR A 152 -30.66 -3.12 -40.79
N ILE A 153 -30.25 -2.03 -40.14
CA ILE A 153 -30.41 -0.63 -40.61
C ILE A 153 -29.04 0.07 -40.69
N ASN A 154 -27.97 -0.71 -40.77
CA ASN A 154 -26.59 -0.25 -40.83
C ASN A 154 -26.23 0.44 -42.14
N SER A 155 -25.19 1.28 -42.13
CA SER A 155 -24.73 2.05 -43.31
C SER A 155 -25.78 3.00 -43.90
N ASN A 156 -26.70 3.48 -43.08
CA ASN A 156 -27.67 4.52 -43.43
C ASN A 156 -27.13 5.91 -43.03
N ARG A 157 -28.01 6.92 -42.95
CA ARG A 157 -27.67 8.32 -42.63
C ARG A 157 -28.20 8.76 -41.26
N ILE A 158 -28.65 7.82 -40.42
CA ILE A 158 -29.47 8.09 -39.22
C ILE A 158 -28.74 9.04 -38.27
N THR A 159 -29.33 10.20 -37.99
CA THR A 159 -28.84 11.20 -37.01
C THR A 159 -29.61 11.16 -35.70
N SER A 160 -30.91 10.87 -35.75
CA SER A 160 -31.85 10.93 -34.63
C SER A 160 -32.74 9.70 -34.59
N MET A 161 -33.17 9.32 -33.39
CA MET A 161 -34.09 8.21 -33.12
C MET A 161 -35.03 8.64 -31.99
N GLU A 162 -36.33 8.40 -32.12
CA GLU A 162 -37.30 8.69 -31.06
C GLU A 162 -37.31 7.58 -29.99
N PRO A 163 -37.44 7.91 -28.69
CA PRO A 163 -37.67 6.89 -27.66
C PRO A 163 -38.88 6.02 -28.00
N GLY A 164 -38.77 4.70 -27.78
CA GLY A 164 -39.83 3.75 -28.09
C GLY A 164 -39.89 3.27 -29.55
N THR A 165 -39.05 3.75 -30.46
CA THR A 165 -38.94 3.28 -31.87
C THR A 165 -38.97 1.75 -32.04
N PHE A 166 -38.41 1.00 -31.09
CA PHE A 166 -38.28 -0.45 -31.17
C PHE A 166 -39.21 -1.23 -30.22
N ASP A 167 -40.02 -0.56 -29.38
CA ASP A 167 -40.81 -1.21 -28.32
C ASP A 167 -41.82 -2.23 -28.87
N ASN A 168 -42.34 -2.01 -30.07
CA ASN A 168 -43.21 -2.94 -30.80
C ASN A 168 -42.53 -4.25 -31.21
N LEU A 169 -41.20 -4.35 -31.10
CA LEU A 169 -40.38 -5.54 -31.40
C LEU A 169 -39.74 -6.14 -30.14
N SER A 170 -40.12 -5.67 -28.95
CA SER A 170 -39.48 -5.98 -27.66
C SER A 170 -39.44 -7.46 -27.27
N SER A 171 -40.46 -8.22 -27.67
CA SER A 171 -40.62 -9.65 -27.37
C SER A 171 -39.90 -10.57 -28.36
N THR A 172 -39.34 -10.05 -29.45
CA THR A 172 -38.90 -10.85 -30.61
C THR A 172 -37.51 -10.49 -31.12
N LEU A 173 -37.10 -9.23 -31.02
CA LEU A 173 -35.86 -8.73 -31.62
C LEU A 173 -34.61 -9.22 -30.88
N GLN A 174 -33.78 -10.01 -31.57
CA GLN A 174 -32.55 -10.62 -31.06
C GLN A 174 -31.29 -9.89 -31.53
N VAL A 175 -31.28 -9.34 -32.74
CA VAL A 175 -30.14 -8.63 -33.33
C VAL A 175 -30.56 -7.31 -33.97
N LEU A 176 -29.93 -6.22 -33.54
CA LEU A 176 -30.14 -4.87 -34.07
C LEU A 176 -28.82 -4.27 -34.55
N LYS A 177 -28.73 -3.95 -35.85
CA LYS A 177 -27.55 -3.31 -36.46
C LYS A 177 -27.85 -1.87 -36.87
N LEU A 178 -27.25 -0.93 -36.16
CA LEU A 178 -27.31 0.52 -36.37
C LEU A 178 -25.92 1.10 -36.71
N ASN A 179 -24.93 0.25 -36.98
CA ASN A 179 -23.55 0.66 -37.22
C ASN A 179 -23.33 1.35 -38.57
N ARG A 180 -22.28 2.18 -38.66
CA ARG A 180 -22.01 3.06 -39.82
C ARG A 180 -23.14 4.06 -40.11
N ASN A 181 -23.76 4.63 -39.07
CA ASN A 181 -24.75 5.72 -39.19
C ASN A 181 -24.13 7.06 -38.74
N ARG A 182 -24.94 8.06 -38.38
CA ARG A 182 -24.51 9.40 -37.95
C ARG A 182 -24.97 9.75 -36.52
N ILE A 183 -25.37 8.75 -35.73
CA ILE A 183 -25.96 8.90 -34.40
C ILE A 183 -24.96 9.58 -33.46
N SER A 184 -25.34 10.71 -32.86
CA SER A 184 -24.48 11.54 -32.00
C SER A 184 -24.70 11.32 -30.50
N ALA A 185 -25.89 10.84 -30.11
CA ALA A 185 -26.28 10.51 -28.75
C ALA A 185 -27.31 9.38 -28.77
N ILE A 186 -27.42 8.64 -27.66
CA ILE A 186 -28.47 7.66 -27.43
C ILE A 186 -29.49 8.29 -26.45
N PRO A 187 -30.80 8.35 -26.77
CA PRO A 187 -31.79 8.84 -25.84
C PRO A 187 -31.88 8.00 -24.57
N GLN A 188 -32.23 8.63 -23.45
CA GLN A 188 -32.61 7.90 -22.24
C GLN A 188 -33.87 7.06 -22.49
N LYS A 189 -33.89 5.82 -21.96
CA LYS A 189 -34.97 4.83 -22.17
C LYS A 189 -35.23 4.50 -23.65
N MET A 190 -34.22 4.60 -24.52
CA MET A 190 -34.31 4.25 -25.95
C MET A 190 -34.65 2.77 -26.20
N PHE A 191 -34.28 1.89 -25.27
CA PHE A 191 -34.35 0.45 -25.44
C PHE A 191 -35.18 -0.24 -24.37
N LYS A 192 -36.15 -1.06 -24.80
CA LYS A 192 -36.96 -1.93 -23.95
C LYS A 192 -37.07 -3.32 -24.56
N LEU A 193 -35.93 -3.89 -24.96
CA LEU A 193 -35.85 -5.06 -25.82
C LEU A 193 -35.37 -6.27 -24.99
N SER A 194 -36.32 -6.97 -24.38
CA SER A 194 -36.02 -8.04 -23.41
C SER A 194 -35.32 -9.26 -24.00
N HIS A 195 -35.37 -9.44 -25.32
CA HIS A 195 -34.78 -10.57 -26.04
C HIS A 195 -33.54 -10.21 -26.87
N LEU A 196 -33.11 -8.93 -26.86
CA LEU A 196 -31.99 -8.47 -27.69
C LEU A 196 -30.66 -9.00 -27.16
N GLN A 197 -29.96 -9.80 -27.97
CA GLN A 197 -28.67 -10.41 -27.62
C GLN A 197 -27.48 -9.64 -28.19
N HIS A 198 -27.65 -8.98 -29.35
CA HIS A 198 -26.57 -8.29 -30.06
C HIS A 198 -26.99 -6.90 -30.57
N LEU A 199 -26.22 -5.87 -30.18
CA LEU A 199 -26.43 -4.49 -30.57
C LEU A 199 -25.16 -3.89 -31.20
N GLU A 200 -25.23 -3.55 -32.49
CA GLU A 200 -24.12 -2.91 -33.20
C GLU A 200 -24.37 -1.41 -33.40
N LEU A 201 -23.67 -0.57 -32.64
CA LEU A 201 -23.68 0.90 -32.70
C LEU A 201 -22.34 1.49 -33.17
N ASN A 202 -21.39 0.64 -33.58
CA ASN A 202 -20.04 1.04 -33.95
C ASN A 202 -19.96 1.88 -35.24
N ARG A 203 -18.90 2.69 -35.39
CA ARG A 203 -18.76 3.65 -36.51
C ARG A 203 -19.94 4.66 -36.59
N ASN A 204 -20.39 5.19 -35.46
CA ASN A 204 -21.32 6.32 -35.36
C ASN A 204 -20.55 7.59 -34.90
N LYS A 205 -21.20 8.53 -34.22
CA LYS A 205 -20.62 9.80 -33.72
C LYS A 205 -20.87 10.01 -32.21
N ILE A 206 -21.06 8.92 -31.45
CA ILE A 206 -21.46 8.98 -30.04
C ILE A 206 -20.29 9.50 -29.20
N LYS A 207 -20.40 10.71 -28.65
CA LYS A 207 -19.34 11.33 -27.84
C LYS A 207 -19.42 10.99 -26.34
N LYS A 208 -20.62 10.72 -25.82
CA LYS A 208 -20.86 10.40 -24.42
C LYS A 208 -21.89 9.28 -24.27
N ILE A 209 -21.79 8.52 -23.19
CA ILE A 209 -22.81 7.59 -22.73
C ILE A 209 -23.16 7.96 -21.29
N ASP A 210 -24.42 8.30 -21.06
CA ASP A 210 -24.92 8.71 -19.75
C ASP A 210 -25.31 7.49 -18.89
N GLY A 211 -25.44 7.66 -17.58
CA GLY A 211 -25.87 6.57 -16.69
C GLY A 211 -27.20 5.96 -17.14
N LEU A 212 -27.36 4.64 -16.97
CA LEU A 212 -28.58 3.89 -17.32
C LEU A 212 -28.96 3.86 -18.82
N THR A 213 -28.13 4.36 -19.73
CA THR A 213 -28.45 4.47 -21.18
C THR A 213 -28.94 3.15 -21.82
N PHE A 214 -28.43 2.00 -21.36
CA PHE A 214 -28.78 0.67 -21.86
C PHE A 214 -29.68 -0.15 -20.92
N GLN A 215 -30.29 0.49 -19.90
CA GLN A 215 -31.32 -0.15 -19.07
C GLN A 215 -32.46 -0.65 -19.96
N GLY A 216 -32.95 -1.87 -19.72
CA GLY A 216 -34.01 -2.50 -20.53
C GLY A 216 -33.52 -3.53 -21.56
N LEU A 217 -32.23 -3.88 -21.53
CA LEU A 217 -31.58 -4.88 -22.40
C LEU A 217 -31.02 -6.10 -21.61
N PRO A 218 -31.84 -6.82 -20.81
CA PRO A 218 -31.36 -7.86 -19.90
C PRO A 218 -30.77 -9.11 -20.58
N ALA A 219 -31.11 -9.38 -21.84
CA ALA A 219 -30.58 -10.52 -22.61
C ALA A 219 -29.31 -10.19 -23.43
N LEU A 220 -28.79 -8.96 -23.34
CA LEU A 220 -27.73 -8.48 -24.22
C LEU A 220 -26.38 -9.10 -23.86
N LYS A 221 -25.85 -9.89 -24.79
CA LYS A 221 -24.55 -10.57 -24.71
C LYS A 221 -23.42 -9.78 -25.34
N SER A 222 -23.69 -9.01 -26.40
CA SER A 222 -22.64 -8.25 -27.11
C SER A 222 -23.08 -6.84 -27.51
N LEU A 223 -22.25 -5.87 -27.17
CA LEU A 223 -22.40 -4.45 -27.49
C LEU A 223 -21.16 -3.91 -28.20
N LYS A 224 -21.36 -3.42 -29.43
CA LYS A 224 -20.28 -2.90 -30.27
C LYS A 224 -20.39 -1.38 -30.41
N LEU A 225 -19.44 -0.67 -29.80
CA LEU A 225 -19.37 0.80 -29.70
C LEU A 225 -18.06 1.37 -30.27
N GLN A 226 -17.18 0.56 -30.85
CA GLN A 226 -15.89 1.02 -31.37
C GLN A 226 -16.02 2.08 -32.49
N ARG A 227 -15.02 2.94 -32.65
CA ARG A 227 -14.97 4.02 -33.66
C ARG A 227 -16.16 4.99 -33.55
N ASN A 228 -16.46 5.49 -32.36
CA ASN A 228 -17.52 6.49 -32.13
C ASN A 228 -16.99 7.89 -31.76
N GLY A 229 -15.78 7.97 -31.21
CA GLY A 229 -15.25 9.20 -30.61
C GLY A 229 -15.77 9.45 -29.20
N ILE A 230 -16.06 8.39 -28.44
CA ILE A 230 -16.50 8.49 -27.04
C ILE A 230 -15.37 9.09 -26.20
N THR A 231 -15.61 10.21 -25.53
CA THR A 231 -14.67 10.85 -24.60
C THR A 231 -15.06 10.69 -23.13
N ARG A 232 -16.32 10.35 -22.84
CA ARG A 232 -16.82 10.15 -21.48
C ARG A 232 -17.87 9.04 -21.41
N LEU A 233 -17.66 8.14 -20.46
CA LEU A 233 -18.66 7.22 -19.93
C LEU A 233 -19.04 7.73 -18.54
N MET A 234 -20.33 7.79 -18.22
CA MET A 234 -20.79 8.10 -16.86
C MET A 234 -20.89 6.85 -15.99
N ASP A 235 -20.97 7.04 -14.69
CA ASP A 235 -21.21 5.95 -13.75
C ASP A 235 -22.54 5.24 -14.06
N GLY A 236 -22.51 3.90 -14.02
CA GLY A 236 -23.64 3.07 -14.44
C GLY A 236 -24.03 3.20 -15.92
N ALA A 237 -23.16 3.69 -16.81
CA ALA A 237 -23.44 3.78 -18.26
C ALA A 237 -23.91 2.45 -18.88
N PHE A 238 -23.36 1.32 -18.42
CA PHE A 238 -23.71 -0.03 -18.85
C PHE A 238 -24.56 -0.82 -17.84
N TRP A 239 -25.11 -0.15 -16.82
CA TRP A 239 -25.90 -0.82 -15.79
C TRP A 239 -27.20 -1.41 -16.35
N GLY A 240 -27.60 -2.57 -15.83
CA GLY A 240 -28.74 -3.35 -16.30
C GLY A 240 -28.40 -4.36 -17.41
N LEU A 241 -27.17 -4.37 -17.91
CA LEU A 241 -26.67 -5.34 -18.90
C LEU A 241 -26.14 -6.62 -18.22
N THR A 242 -27.02 -7.27 -17.45
CA THR A 242 -26.66 -8.36 -16.52
C THR A 242 -26.11 -9.63 -17.17
N ASN A 243 -26.35 -9.84 -18.48
CA ASN A 243 -25.85 -10.97 -19.25
C ASN A 243 -24.81 -10.56 -20.31
N MET A 244 -24.17 -9.39 -20.19
CA MET A 244 -23.12 -8.95 -21.10
C MET A 244 -21.93 -9.92 -21.06
N GLU A 245 -21.48 -10.38 -22.22
CA GLU A 245 -20.30 -11.24 -22.39
C GLU A 245 -19.16 -10.48 -23.10
N VAL A 246 -19.49 -9.61 -24.07
CA VAL A 246 -18.51 -8.94 -24.95
C VAL A 246 -18.81 -7.44 -25.13
N LEU A 247 -17.89 -6.58 -24.69
CA LEU A 247 -17.96 -5.12 -24.85
C LEU A 247 -16.79 -4.59 -25.71
N GLN A 248 -17.11 -3.97 -26.85
CA GLN A 248 -16.12 -3.41 -27.78
C GLN A 248 -16.17 -1.88 -27.80
N LEU A 249 -15.14 -1.25 -27.24
CA LEU A 249 -14.98 0.20 -27.06
C LEU A 249 -13.74 0.77 -27.79
N ASP A 250 -13.17 0.02 -28.73
CA ASP A 250 -11.95 0.38 -29.44
C ASP A 250 -12.03 1.68 -30.25
N HIS A 251 -10.89 2.29 -30.57
CA HIS A 251 -10.80 3.46 -31.46
C HIS A 251 -11.74 4.60 -31.00
N ASN A 252 -11.77 4.85 -29.70
CA ASN A 252 -12.48 5.96 -29.07
C ASN A 252 -11.44 6.91 -28.44
N ASN A 253 -11.85 7.77 -27.50
CA ASN A 253 -10.97 8.74 -26.86
C ASN A 253 -11.16 8.72 -25.34
N LEU A 254 -11.28 7.51 -24.77
CA LEU A 254 -11.31 7.29 -23.32
C LEU A 254 -9.90 7.52 -22.74
N THR A 255 -9.80 8.20 -21.60
CA THR A 255 -8.53 8.57 -20.96
C THR A 255 -8.18 7.74 -19.73
N GLU A 256 -9.15 7.01 -19.19
CA GLU A 256 -9.04 6.22 -17.95
C GLU A 256 -10.08 5.08 -17.92
N VAL A 257 -9.79 4.04 -17.12
CA VAL A 257 -10.74 2.97 -16.77
C VAL A 257 -11.11 3.09 -15.30
N THR A 258 -12.41 3.17 -14.98
CA THR A 258 -12.89 3.39 -13.61
C THR A 258 -14.01 2.41 -13.24
N LYS A 259 -14.13 2.12 -11.94
CA LYS A 259 -15.18 1.26 -11.37
C LYS A 259 -16.59 1.75 -11.72
N GLY A 260 -16.79 3.06 -11.77
CA GLY A 260 -18.10 3.70 -11.94
C GLY A 260 -18.80 3.32 -13.24
N TRP A 261 -18.11 3.39 -14.39
CA TRP A 261 -18.73 3.03 -15.67
C TRP A 261 -18.80 1.52 -15.93
N LEU A 262 -17.96 0.72 -15.25
CA LEU A 262 -18.00 -0.75 -15.26
C LEU A 262 -19.08 -1.35 -14.32
N TYR A 263 -19.79 -0.51 -13.54
CA TYR A 263 -20.75 -0.94 -12.53
C TYR A 263 -21.84 -1.88 -13.06
N GLY A 264 -21.85 -3.12 -12.53
CA GLY A 264 -22.87 -4.14 -12.80
C GLY A 264 -22.54 -5.15 -13.91
N LEU A 265 -21.36 -5.10 -14.54
CA LEU A 265 -20.96 -5.99 -15.65
C LEU A 265 -20.50 -7.41 -15.22
N LEU A 266 -21.23 -8.03 -14.29
CA LEU A 266 -20.88 -9.27 -13.56
C LEU A 266 -20.66 -10.53 -14.44
N MET A 267 -21.04 -10.48 -15.71
CA MET A 267 -20.92 -11.60 -16.66
C MET A 267 -19.88 -11.36 -17.77
N LEU A 268 -19.23 -10.18 -17.78
CA LEU A 268 -18.34 -9.75 -18.86
C LEU A 268 -17.12 -10.67 -18.96
N GLN A 269 -16.86 -11.17 -20.17
CA GLN A 269 -15.75 -12.08 -20.49
C GLN A 269 -14.69 -11.41 -21.37
N GLN A 270 -15.11 -10.54 -22.31
CA GLN A 270 -14.20 -9.85 -23.23
C GLN A 270 -14.42 -8.34 -23.20
N LEU A 271 -13.34 -7.58 -22.94
CA LEU A 271 -13.35 -6.12 -22.93
C LEU A 271 -12.24 -5.60 -23.85
N HIS A 272 -12.65 -4.97 -24.95
CA HIS A 272 -11.72 -4.40 -25.94
C HIS A 272 -11.73 -2.87 -25.86
N LEU A 273 -10.58 -2.31 -25.49
CA LEU A 273 -10.32 -0.88 -25.27
C LEU A 273 -9.17 -0.38 -26.17
N SER A 274 -8.81 -1.12 -27.22
CA SER A 274 -7.66 -0.82 -28.06
C SER A 274 -7.79 0.54 -28.77
N GLN A 275 -6.67 1.23 -29.03
CA GLN A 275 -6.67 2.54 -29.71
C GLN A 275 -7.55 3.57 -29.00
N ASN A 276 -7.32 3.77 -27.70
CA ASN A 276 -7.89 4.88 -26.92
C ASN A 276 -6.73 5.78 -26.41
N ALA A 277 -7.01 6.70 -25.49
CA ALA A 277 -6.02 7.56 -24.84
C ALA A 277 -5.79 7.15 -23.37
N ILE A 278 -6.03 5.88 -23.02
CA ILE A 278 -6.07 5.42 -21.62
C ILE A 278 -4.68 5.54 -21.01
N SER A 279 -4.58 6.33 -19.95
CA SER A 279 -3.33 6.63 -19.24
C SER A 279 -3.31 6.12 -17.80
N ARG A 280 -4.50 5.78 -17.26
CA ARG A 280 -4.71 5.35 -15.86
C ARG A 280 -5.80 4.27 -15.78
N ILE A 281 -5.68 3.41 -14.78
CA ILE A 281 -6.69 2.43 -14.36
C ILE A 281 -6.95 2.70 -12.87
N SER A 282 -8.20 2.74 -12.42
CA SER A 282 -8.52 2.88 -10.99
C SER A 282 -8.21 1.58 -10.24
N PRO A 283 -7.68 1.63 -8.99
CA PRO A 283 -7.37 0.45 -8.17
C PRO A 283 -8.53 -0.53 -7.96
N ASP A 284 -9.76 -0.05 -8.08
CA ASP A 284 -11.01 -0.76 -7.85
C ASP A 284 -11.80 -1.05 -9.15
N ALA A 285 -11.23 -0.74 -10.32
CA ALA A 285 -11.93 -0.77 -11.60
C ALA A 285 -12.61 -2.10 -11.91
N TRP A 286 -11.99 -3.21 -11.53
CA TRP A 286 -12.38 -4.56 -11.93
C TRP A 286 -13.34 -5.26 -10.96
N GLU A 287 -13.78 -4.60 -9.88
CA GLU A 287 -14.61 -5.18 -8.82
C GLU A 287 -15.87 -5.91 -9.36
N PHE A 288 -16.47 -5.38 -10.43
CA PHE A 288 -17.67 -5.95 -11.08
C PHE A 288 -17.38 -6.81 -12.31
N CYS A 289 -16.10 -7.02 -12.68
CA CYS A 289 -15.67 -7.71 -13.90
C CYS A 289 -14.92 -9.02 -13.61
N GLN A 290 -15.21 -9.69 -12.50
CA GLN A 290 -14.51 -10.88 -12.00
C GLN A 290 -14.63 -12.14 -12.91
N LYS A 291 -15.35 -12.05 -14.05
CA LYS A 291 -15.44 -13.11 -15.07
C LYS A 291 -14.66 -12.79 -16.36
N LEU A 292 -13.92 -11.68 -16.38
CA LEU A 292 -13.19 -11.21 -17.55
C LEU A 292 -12.04 -12.17 -17.88
N SER A 293 -12.14 -12.84 -19.02
CA SER A 293 -11.14 -13.77 -19.55
C SER A 293 -10.19 -13.11 -20.58
N GLU A 294 -10.60 -12.01 -21.21
CA GLU A 294 -9.80 -11.29 -22.21
C GLU A 294 -9.89 -9.76 -22.03
N LEU A 295 -8.73 -9.11 -21.91
CA LEU A 295 -8.59 -7.66 -21.78
C LEU A 295 -7.58 -7.11 -22.80
N ASP A 296 -8.08 -6.31 -23.74
CA ASP A 296 -7.25 -5.61 -24.74
C ASP A 296 -7.16 -4.11 -24.43
N LEU A 297 -5.98 -3.68 -23.99
CA LEU A 297 -5.57 -2.30 -23.72
C LEU A 297 -4.50 -1.82 -24.72
N THR A 298 -4.33 -2.48 -25.87
CA THR A 298 -3.27 -2.14 -26.83
C THR A 298 -3.45 -0.75 -27.45
N PHE A 299 -2.35 -0.12 -27.89
CA PHE A 299 -2.38 1.23 -28.49
C PHE A 299 -3.06 2.28 -27.58
N ASN A 300 -2.59 2.40 -26.35
CA ASN A 300 -3.05 3.38 -25.36
C ASN A 300 -1.87 4.22 -24.85
N HIS A 301 -2.00 4.87 -23.68
CA HIS A 301 -1.01 5.79 -23.10
C HIS A 301 -0.58 5.38 -21.67
N LEU A 302 -0.74 4.11 -21.29
CA LEU A 302 -0.31 3.59 -19.99
C LEU A 302 1.21 3.71 -19.86
N ALA A 303 1.69 4.33 -18.78
CA ALA A 303 3.13 4.53 -18.50
C ALA A 303 3.65 3.68 -17.33
N ARG A 304 2.77 3.31 -16.39
CA ARG A 304 3.05 2.49 -15.21
C ARG A 304 2.01 1.39 -15.05
N LEU A 305 2.42 0.25 -14.51
CA LEU A 305 1.56 -0.84 -14.03
C LEU A 305 1.86 -1.07 -12.54
N ASP A 306 0.95 -0.61 -11.69
CA ASP A 306 1.01 -0.74 -10.23
C ASP A 306 0.42 -2.06 -9.74
N ASP A 307 0.71 -2.45 -8.50
CA ASP A 307 0.20 -3.66 -7.82
C ASP A 307 -1.33 -3.81 -7.86
N SER A 308 -2.03 -2.69 -7.78
CA SER A 308 -3.50 -2.59 -7.84
C SER A 308 -4.09 -2.65 -9.25
N SER A 309 -3.27 -2.61 -10.32
CA SER A 309 -3.75 -2.39 -11.71
C SER A 309 -4.71 -3.46 -12.24
N PHE A 310 -4.61 -4.70 -11.75
CA PHE A 310 -5.37 -5.86 -12.25
C PHE A 310 -5.96 -6.73 -11.13
N VAL A 311 -6.11 -6.18 -9.91
CA VAL A 311 -6.65 -6.90 -8.76
C VAL A 311 -8.08 -7.38 -9.04
N GLY A 312 -8.37 -8.63 -8.66
CA GLY A 312 -9.68 -9.28 -8.86
C GLY A 312 -9.85 -10.03 -10.18
N LEU A 313 -8.93 -9.91 -11.14
CA LEU A 313 -9.00 -10.55 -12.46
C LEU A 313 -8.42 -11.98 -12.49
N SER A 314 -8.74 -12.82 -11.51
CA SER A 314 -8.09 -14.14 -11.33
C SER A 314 -8.38 -15.18 -12.42
N VAL A 315 -9.46 -15.00 -13.18
CA VAL A 315 -9.84 -15.85 -14.33
C VAL A 315 -9.38 -15.29 -15.69
N LEU A 316 -8.61 -14.21 -15.70
CA LEU A 316 -8.09 -13.59 -16.93
C LEU A 316 -7.11 -14.54 -17.62
N VAL A 317 -7.32 -14.81 -18.91
CA VAL A 317 -6.52 -15.74 -19.72
C VAL A 317 -5.62 -15.00 -20.71
N GLY A 318 -6.10 -13.89 -21.28
CA GLY A 318 -5.34 -13.02 -22.19
C GLY A 318 -5.33 -11.55 -21.75
N LEU A 319 -4.13 -10.98 -21.61
CA LEU A 319 -3.91 -9.58 -21.26
C LEU A 319 -2.99 -8.93 -22.29
N TYR A 320 -3.52 -7.95 -23.03
CA TYR A 320 -2.80 -7.28 -24.12
C TYR A 320 -2.59 -5.79 -23.81
N ILE A 321 -1.34 -5.39 -23.52
CA ILE A 321 -0.93 -4.02 -23.14
C ILE A 321 0.10 -3.49 -24.18
N GLY A 322 0.31 -4.20 -25.28
CA GLY A 322 1.26 -3.83 -26.32
C GLY A 322 1.01 -2.45 -26.98
N SER A 323 2.08 -1.77 -27.39
CA SER A 323 2.06 -0.41 -27.97
C SER A 323 1.48 0.66 -27.02
N ASN A 324 1.93 0.63 -25.76
CA ASN A 324 1.69 1.67 -24.75
C ASN A 324 3.02 2.43 -24.49
N LYS A 325 3.18 3.05 -23.32
CA LYS A 325 4.40 3.75 -22.87
C LYS A 325 4.98 3.15 -21.59
N VAL A 326 4.68 1.88 -21.29
CA VAL A 326 4.98 1.27 -19.99
C VAL A 326 6.49 1.22 -19.77
N ASN A 327 7.00 2.04 -18.85
CA ASN A 327 8.40 2.07 -18.41
C ASN A 327 8.56 1.61 -16.95
N TYR A 328 7.46 1.48 -16.21
CA TYR A 328 7.42 1.00 -14.84
C TYR A 328 6.39 -0.12 -14.67
N ILE A 329 6.80 -1.20 -14.00
CA ILE A 329 5.96 -2.30 -13.56
C ILE A 329 6.35 -2.54 -12.09
N ALA A 330 5.39 -2.53 -11.17
CA ALA A 330 5.64 -2.76 -9.74
C ALA A 330 6.05 -4.22 -9.45
N ASP A 331 6.76 -4.42 -8.35
CA ASP A 331 6.85 -5.75 -7.74
C ASP A 331 5.41 -6.27 -7.49
N CYS A 332 5.11 -7.51 -7.88
CA CYS A 332 3.77 -8.09 -7.82
C CYS A 332 2.66 -7.44 -8.70
N ALA A 333 2.96 -6.62 -9.72
CA ALA A 333 1.95 -5.97 -10.59
C ALA A 333 0.94 -6.93 -11.29
N PHE A 334 1.29 -8.20 -11.44
CA PHE A 334 0.44 -9.24 -12.04
C PHE A 334 -0.03 -10.30 -11.02
N ARG A 335 0.17 -10.06 -9.71
CA ARG A 335 -0.15 -11.04 -8.65
C ARG A 335 -1.65 -11.30 -8.59
N GLY A 336 -2.01 -12.58 -8.57
CA GLY A 336 -3.41 -13.03 -8.53
C GLY A 336 -4.03 -13.28 -9.90
N LEU A 337 -3.33 -12.99 -11.01
CA LEU A 337 -3.73 -13.38 -12.37
C LEU A 337 -3.39 -14.86 -12.65
N SER A 338 -3.82 -15.76 -11.75
CA SER A 338 -3.38 -17.17 -11.72
C SER A 338 -3.85 -18.00 -12.92
N SER A 339 -4.83 -17.53 -13.70
CA SER A 339 -5.29 -18.18 -14.94
C SER A 339 -4.63 -17.64 -16.22
N LEU A 340 -3.71 -16.67 -16.12
CA LEU A 340 -3.20 -15.92 -17.27
C LEU A 340 -2.26 -16.77 -18.12
N GLN A 341 -2.61 -16.99 -19.39
CA GLN A 341 -1.85 -17.80 -20.32
C GLN A 341 -1.10 -16.96 -21.36
N THR A 342 -1.60 -15.77 -21.70
CA THR A 342 -0.96 -14.85 -22.67
C THR A 342 -0.84 -13.44 -22.09
N LEU A 343 0.39 -12.91 -22.08
CA LEU A 343 0.73 -11.55 -21.71
C LEU A 343 1.51 -10.87 -22.86
N ASP A 344 0.91 -9.84 -23.46
CA ASP A 344 1.53 -9.05 -24.53
C ASP A 344 1.90 -7.65 -24.04
N LEU A 345 3.21 -7.41 -23.93
CA LEU A 345 3.83 -6.16 -23.50
C LEU A 345 4.70 -5.55 -24.63
N LYS A 346 4.54 -5.96 -25.89
CA LYS A 346 5.38 -5.49 -27.01
C LYS A 346 5.32 -3.98 -27.22
N ASN A 347 6.35 -3.39 -27.83
CA ASN A 347 6.41 -1.96 -28.18
C ASN A 347 6.07 -1.04 -26.99
N ASN A 348 6.66 -1.30 -25.83
CA ASN A 348 6.60 -0.45 -24.64
C ASN A 348 8.00 0.12 -24.34
N GLU A 349 8.18 0.72 -23.17
CA GLU A 349 9.42 1.34 -22.74
C GLU A 349 10.17 0.53 -21.66
N ILE A 350 9.82 -0.75 -21.50
CA ILE A 350 10.32 -1.62 -20.43
C ILE A 350 11.84 -1.86 -20.60
N SER A 351 12.59 -1.75 -19.51
CA SER A 351 14.01 -2.14 -19.48
C SER A 351 14.35 -2.82 -18.15
N TRP A 352 14.58 -2.03 -17.11
CA TRP A 352 15.08 -2.41 -15.78
C TRP A 352 14.23 -3.44 -15.02
N THR A 353 12.94 -3.61 -15.38
CA THR A 353 12.09 -4.73 -14.93
C THR A 353 12.68 -6.11 -15.31
N ILE A 354 13.53 -6.16 -16.34
CA ILE A 354 14.25 -7.34 -16.81
C ILE A 354 15.76 -7.28 -16.42
N GLU A 355 16.30 -6.07 -16.22
CA GLU A 355 17.74 -5.85 -15.92
C GLU A 355 18.10 -5.86 -14.42
N ASP A 356 17.15 -5.69 -13.49
CA ASP A 356 17.37 -5.64 -12.03
C ASP A 356 16.27 -6.32 -11.18
N MET A 357 14.99 -6.18 -11.56
CA MET A 357 13.89 -6.72 -10.77
C MET A 357 13.89 -8.26 -10.68
N ASN A 358 13.36 -8.75 -9.56
CA ASN A 358 13.22 -10.18 -9.28
C ASN A 358 11.73 -10.48 -9.09
N GLY A 359 11.12 -11.23 -10.02
CA GLY A 359 9.72 -11.65 -9.87
C GLY A 359 8.67 -10.58 -10.20
N ALA A 360 8.96 -9.65 -11.12
CA ALA A 360 7.93 -8.78 -11.70
C ALA A 360 6.77 -9.58 -12.33
N PHE A 361 7.05 -10.79 -12.82
CA PHE A 361 6.08 -11.78 -13.34
C PHE A 361 5.74 -12.89 -12.32
N SER A 362 5.95 -12.69 -11.02
CA SER A 362 5.65 -13.71 -10.01
C SER A 362 4.13 -13.91 -9.82
N GLY A 363 3.72 -15.17 -9.61
CA GLY A 363 2.30 -15.56 -9.54
C GLY A 363 1.60 -15.70 -10.90
N LEU A 364 2.37 -15.72 -12.01
CA LEU A 364 1.90 -16.02 -13.36
C LEU A 364 2.16 -17.48 -13.72
N ASP A 365 1.76 -18.38 -12.83
CA ASP A 365 2.22 -19.78 -12.79
C ASP A 365 1.72 -20.63 -14.00
N GLU A 366 0.62 -20.22 -14.65
CA GLU A 366 0.06 -20.82 -15.87
C GLU A 366 0.42 -20.07 -17.17
N LEU A 367 1.34 -19.10 -17.12
CA LEU A 367 1.70 -18.30 -18.30
C LEU A 367 2.43 -19.13 -19.35
N ARG A 368 1.88 -19.16 -20.57
CA ARG A 368 2.40 -19.93 -21.71
C ARG A 368 3.06 -19.03 -22.75
N LYS A 369 2.62 -17.78 -22.89
CA LYS A 369 3.11 -16.82 -23.89
C LYS A 369 3.41 -15.45 -23.29
N LEU A 370 4.65 -15.00 -23.42
CA LEU A 370 5.11 -13.68 -23.02
C LEU A 370 5.74 -12.96 -24.22
N ILE A 371 5.20 -11.80 -24.58
CA ILE A 371 5.71 -10.97 -25.70
C ILE A 371 6.31 -9.68 -25.12
N LEU A 372 7.63 -9.54 -25.23
CA LEU A 372 8.42 -8.37 -24.81
C LEU A 372 9.13 -7.70 -26.00
N GLN A 373 8.76 -8.05 -27.23
CA GLN A 373 9.28 -7.49 -28.48
C GLN A 373 9.31 -5.94 -28.47
N GLY A 374 10.36 -5.32 -29.00
CA GLY A 374 10.40 -3.88 -29.26
C GLY A 374 10.37 -3.00 -28.01
N ASN A 375 10.89 -3.51 -26.89
CA ASN A 375 11.08 -2.75 -25.65
C ASN A 375 12.51 -2.16 -25.58
N ARG A 376 12.90 -1.62 -24.42
CA ARG A 376 14.20 -0.97 -24.18
C ARG A 376 15.19 -1.86 -23.41
N ILE A 377 14.99 -3.18 -23.40
CA ILE A 377 15.79 -4.14 -22.61
C ILE A 377 17.22 -4.22 -23.16
N ARG A 378 18.23 -3.94 -22.32
CA ARG A 378 19.67 -4.07 -22.64
C ARG A 378 20.34 -5.27 -21.97
N SER A 379 19.75 -5.81 -20.91
CA SER A 379 20.33 -6.89 -20.10
C SER A 379 19.25 -7.88 -19.68
N ILE A 380 19.61 -9.15 -19.51
CA ILE A 380 18.72 -10.17 -18.95
C ILE A 380 19.39 -10.80 -17.73
N THR A 381 18.76 -10.68 -16.56
CA THR A 381 19.25 -11.31 -15.33
C THR A 381 18.81 -12.76 -15.22
N LYS A 382 19.50 -13.54 -14.37
CA LYS A 382 19.15 -14.93 -14.07
C LYS A 382 17.74 -15.09 -13.45
N LYS A 383 17.15 -14.02 -12.91
CA LYS A 383 15.87 -14.03 -12.18
C LYS A 383 14.74 -13.25 -12.86
N ALA A 384 14.98 -12.65 -14.03
CA ALA A 384 13.99 -11.84 -14.75
C ALA A 384 12.69 -12.61 -15.05
N PHE A 385 12.80 -13.90 -15.37
CA PHE A 385 11.68 -14.79 -15.71
C PHE A 385 11.36 -15.79 -14.57
N SER A 386 11.71 -15.44 -13.32
CA SER A 386 11.51 -16.32 -12.16
C SER A 386 10.02 -16.55 -11.87
N GLY A 387 9.61 -17.82 -11.83
CA GLY A 387 8.22 -18.25 -11.67
C GLY A 387 7.49 -18.60 -12.98
N LEU A 388 8.15 -18.45 -14.13
CA LEU A 388 7.56 -18.76 -15.44
C LEU A 388 7.85 -20.21 -15.91
N ASP A 389 7.79 -21.18 -15.00
CA ASP A 389 8.05 -22.61 -15.28
C ASP A 389 7.06 -23.23 -16.29
N ALA A 390 5.93 -22.59 -16.56
CA ALA A 390 4.96 -22.99 -17.57
C ALA A 390 5.22 -22.45 -18.99
N LEU A 391 6.15 -21.51 -19.16
CA LEU A 391 6.26 -20.74 -20.41
C LEU A 391 6.66 -21.59 -21.61
N GLU A 392 5.92 -21.42 -22.71
CA GLU A 392 6.08 -22.15 -23.97
C GLU A 392 6.62 -21.24 -25.10
N HIS A 393 6.31 -19.94 -25.07
CA HIS A 393 6.73 -18.94 -26.06
C HIS A 393 7.23 -17.66 -25.38
N LEU A 394 8.44 -17.22 -25.76
CA LEU A 394 9.04 -15.95 -25.34
C LEU A 394 9.55 -15.16 -26.56
N ASP A 395 9.06 -13.94 -26.77
CA ASP A 395 9.60 -13.03 -27.79
C ASP A 395 10.30 -11.82 -27.15
N LEU A 396 11.60 -11.72 -27.40
CA LEU A 396 12.51 -10.64 -26.97
C LEU A 396 13.06 -9.84 -28.17
N SER A 397 12.56 -10.08 -29.38
CA SER A 397 13.03 -9.47 -30.63
C SER A 397 12.99 -7.94 -30.61
N ASN A 398 13.88 -7.31 -31.38
CA ASN A 398 13.92 -5.85 -31.53
C ASN A 398 14.20 -5.09 -30.21
N ASN A 399 14.73 -5.77 -29.19
CA ASN A 399 15.36 -5.15 -28.02
C ASN A 399 16.87 -5.05 -28.25
N ALA A 400 17.51 -3.98 -27.76
CA ALA A 400 18.95 -3.77 -27.85
C ALA A 400 19.73 -4.59 -26.80
N ILE A 401 19.45 -5.90 -26.70
CA ILE A 401 20.02 -6.79 -25.69
C ILE A 401 21.52 -6.96 -25.93
N MET A 402 22.30 -6.64 -24.90
CA MET A 402 23.76 -6.62 -24.90
C MET A 402 24.37 -7.74 -24.07
N SER A 403 23.71 -8.14 -22.97
CA SER A 403 24.21 -9.19 -22.07
C SER A 403 23.08 -10.09 -21.55
N VAL A 404 23.33 -11.39 -21.44
CA VAL A 404 22.38 -12.39 -20.93
C VAL A 404 23.11 -13.26 -19.90
N GLN A 405 22.70 -13.16 -18.62
CA GLN A 405 23.36 -13.88 -17.53
C GLN A 405 23.25 -15.41 -17.67
N GLY A 406 24.30 -16.11 -17.25
CA GLY A 406 24.37 -17.57 -17.24
C GLY A 406 23.13 -18.23 -16.62
N ASN A 407 22.48 -19.11 -17.38
CA ASN A 407 21.26 -19.84 -17.02
C ASN A 407 19.99 -18.97 -16.86
N ALA A 408 19.91 -17.76 -17.44
CA ALA A 408 18.71 -16.92 -17.37
C ALA A 408 17.43 -17.53 -17.97
N PHE A 409 17.56 -18.59 -18.78
CA PHE A 409 16.44 -19.31 -19.37
C PHE A 409 16.20 -20.70 -18.75
N SER A 410 17.02 -21.14 -17.78
CA SER A 410 17.05 -22.55 -17.34
C SER A 410 15.85 -23.00 -16.48
N GLN A 411 14.99 -22.07 -16.06
CA GLN A 411 13.74 -22.39 -15.34
C GLN A 411 12.58 -22.70 -16.30
N MET A 412 12.59 -22.15 -17.52
CA MET A 412 11.50 -22.27 -18.50
C MET A 412 11.57 -23.62 -19.24
N LYS A 413 11.41 -24.72 -18.50
CA LYS A 413 11.56 -26.11 -18.98
C LYS A 413 10.54 -26.53 -20.05
N LYS A 414 9.48 -25.75 -20.28
CA LYS A 414 8.46 -25.99 -21.30
C LYS A 414 8.64 -25.12 -22.56
N LEU A 415 9.72 -24.32 -22.64
CA LEU A 415 9.94 -23.35 -23.72
C LEU A 415 10.15 -24.06 -25.06
N LYS A 416 9.32 -23.70 -26.06
CA LYS A 416 9.32 -24.25 -27.43
C LYS A 416 9.76 -23.22 -28.46
N GLU A 417 9.45 -21.95 -28.21
CA GLU A 417 9.74 -20.83 -29.11
C GLU A 417 10.43 -19.71 -28.33
N LEU A 418 11.67 -19.37 -28.73
CA LEU A 418 12.45 -18.27 -28.18
C LEU A 418 12.91 -17.36 -29.32
N HIS A 419 12.23 -16.22 -29.50
CA HIS A 419 12.61 -15.25 -30.50
C HIS A 419 13.59 -14.22 -29.91
N LEU A 420 14.80 -14.16 -30.48
CA LEU A 420 15.83 -13.18 -30.10
C LEU A 420 16.49 -12.62 -31.36
N ASN A 421 16.07 -11.42 -31.75
CA ASN A 421 16.67 -10.64 -32.84
C ASN A 421 17.39 -9.42 -32.27
N THR A 422 18.73 -9.45 -32.23
CA THR A 422 19.60 -8.37 -31.71
C THR A 422 20.98 -8.37 -32.38
N SER A 423 21.54 -7.19 -32.61
CA SER A 423 22.91 -6.97 -33.10
C SER A 423 23.81 -6.27 -32.09
N SER A 424 23.38 -6.20 -30.82
CA SER A 424 24.00 -5.38 -29.76
C SER A 424 24.85 -6.17 -28.77
N LEU A 425 25.10 -7.47 -29.00
CA LEU A 425 25.65 -8.37 -27.99
C LEU A 425 27.13 -8.14 -27.66
N LEU A 426 27.46 -8.19 -26.38
CA LEU A 426 28.80 -8.37 -25.84
C LEU A 426 29.15 -9.86 -25.92
N CYS A 427 29.96 -10.25 -26.90
CA CYS A 427 30.43 -11.63 -27.08
C CYS A 427 31.66 -11.91 -26.21
N ASP A 428 31.49 -11.69 -24.91
CA ASP A 428 32.48 -11.97 -23.86
C ASP A 428 32.31 -13.39 -23.27
N CYS A 429 33.14 -13.75 -22.29
CA CYS A 429 33.04 -15.05 -21.62
C CYS A 429 31.71 -15.28 -20.86
N GLN A 430 30.95 -14.22 -20.50
CA GLN A 430 29.63 -14.35 -19.88
C GLN A 430 28.56 -14.79 -20.88
N LEU A 431 28.76 -14.53 -22.18
CA LEU A 431 27.87 -14.97 -23.25
C LEU A 431 28.21 -16.38 -23.81
N LYS A 432 29.39 -16.95 -23.50
CA LYS A 432 29.90 -18.23 -24.03
C LYS A 432 28.89 -19.40 -23.99
N TRP A 433 28.06 -19.47 -22.96
CA TRP A 433 27.05 -20.52 -22.77
C TRP A 433 25.86 -20.43 -23.75
N LEU A 434 25.52 -19.22 -24.22
CA LEU A 434 24.28 -18.93 -24.92
C LEU A 434 24.16 -19.62 -26.30
N PRO A 435 25.14 -19.52 -27.22
CA PRO A 435 25.03 -20.18 -28.52
C PRO A 435 25.04 -21.71 -28.41
N GLN A 436 25.74 -22.27 -27.41
CA GLN A 436 25.70 -23.71 -27.10
C GLN A 436 24.29 -24.11 -26.66
N TRP A 437 23.74 -23.49 -25.61
CA TRP A 437 22.43 -23.81 -25.07
C TRP A 437 21.30 -23.64 -26.11
N MET A 438 21.36 -22.60 -26.94
CA MET A 438 20.41 -22.39 -28.06
C MET A 438 20.50 -23.49 -29.13
N SER A 439 21.68 -24.08 -29.33
CA SER A 439 21.88 -25.18 -30.27
C SER A 439 21.35 -26.50 -29.70
N GLU A 440 21.66 -26.80 -28.44
CA GLU A 440 21.17 -27.98 -27.71
C GLU A 440 19.63 -28.04 -27.63
N ASN A 441 18.97 -26.88 -27.58
CA ASN A 441 17.51 -26.75 -27.52
C ASN A 441 16.86 -26.42 -28.88
N ASN A 442 17.59 -26.50 -30.00
CA ASN A 442 17.10 -26.27 -31.37
C ASN A 442 16.51 -24.86 -31.65
N PHE A 443 16.81 -23.84 -30.84
CA PHE A 443 16.27 -22.48 -31.02
C PHE A 443 16.90 -21.67 -32.17
N GLN A 444 17.94 -22.20 -32.84
CA GLN A 444 18.69 -21.52 -33.91
C GLN A 444 17.80 -20.85 -34.98
N ASN A 445 16.69 -21.49 -35.37
CA ASN A 445 15.78 -20.96 -36.40
C ASN A 445 14.97 -19.72 -35.98
N PHE A 446 14.89 -19.43 -34.68
CA PHE A 446 14.14 -18.31 -34.10
C PHE A 446 15.05 -17.14 -33.65
N VAL A 447 16.37 -17.32 -33.74
CA VAL A 447 17.37 -16.42 -33.17
C VAL A 447 18.24 -15.81 -34.27
N ASN A 448 18.20 -14.49 -34.40
CA ASN A 448 19.10 -13.72 -35.24
C ASN A 448 19.96 -12.81 -34.35
N ALA A 449 21.03 -13.40 -33.80
CA ALA A 449 21.89 -12.77 -32.81
C ALA A 449 23.31 -12.58 -33.35
N SER A 450 23.82 -11.33 -33.29
CA SER A 450 25.19 -10.99 -33.69
C SER A 450 25.91 -10.09 -32.68
N CYS A 451 27.24 -10.21 -32.66
CA CYS A 451 28.12 -9.48 -31.75
C CYS A 451 28.26 -8.01 -32.17
N ALA A 452 28.19 -7.08 -31.20
CA ALA A 452 28.63 -5.69 -31.36
C ALA A 452 30.09 -5.48 -30.92
N HIS A 453 30.51 -6.23 -29.89
CA HIS A 453 31.81 -6.15 -29.24
C HIS A 453 32.26 -7.57 -28.82
N PRO A 454 33.57 -7.89 -28.76
CA PRO A 454 34.72 -7.07 -29.16
C PRO A 454 34.74 -6.77 -30.65
N GLN A 455 35.45 -5.71 -31.06
CA GLN A 455 35.44 -5.22 -32.46
C GLN A 455 35.87 -6.31 -33.48
N LEU A 456 36.72 -7.26 -33.07
CA LEU A 456 37.16 -8.41 -33.87
C LEU A 456 36.02 -9.39 -34.24
N LEU A 457 34.97 -9.43 -33.42
CA LEU A 457 33.78 -10.28 -33.61
C LEU A 457 32.58 -9.51 -34.17
N LYS A 458 32.67 -8.19 -34.30
CA LYS A 458 31.55 -7.31 -34.69
C LYS A 458 30.88 -7.73 -35.99
N GLY A 459 29.56 -7.84 -35.96
CA GLY A 459 28.71 -8.26 -37.07
C GLY A 459 28.67 -9.79 -37.31
N ARG A 460 29.50 -10.60 -36.63
CA ARG A 460 29.43 -12.07 -36.74
C ARG A 460 28.23 -12.58 -35.94
N SER A 461 27.53 -13.59 -36.48
CA SER A 461 26.51 -14.32 -35.72
C SER A 461 27.14 -15.10 -34.57
N ILE A 462 26.48 -15.16 -33.41
CA ILE A 462 26.98 -15.89 -32.23
C ILE A 462 27.20 -17.39 -32.49
N PHE A 463 26.49 -17.97 -33.47
CA PHE A 463 26.64 -19.37 -33.88
C PHE A 463 27.85 -19.62 -34.80
N ALA A 464 28.48 -18.54 -35.32
CA ALA A 464 29.65 -18.58 -36.19
C ALA A 464 30.95 -18.16 -35.48
N VAL A 465 30.91 -17.99 -34.16
CA VAL A 465 32.06 -17.64 -33.30
C VAL A 465 32.50 -18.90 -32.55
N SER A 466 33.81 -19.19 -32.56
CA SER A 466 34.36 -20.30 -31.76
C SER A 466 34.17 -20.03 -30.27
N LEU A 467 33.81 -21.06 -29.51
CA LEU A 467 33.58 -20.96 -28.06
C LEU A 467 34.78 -20.35 -27.30
N ASP A 468 36.00 -20.50 -27.80
CA ASP A 468 37.22 -19.98 -27.15
C ASP A 468 37.58 -18.54 -27.54
N ALA A 469 36.82 -17.91 -28.46
CA ALA A 469 36.90 -16.48 -28.72
C ALA A 469 36.04 -15.62 -27.76
N PHE A 470 35.21 -16.26 -26.94
CA PHE A 470 34.42 -15.61 -25.88
C PHE A 470 35.27 -15.46 -24.61
N VAL A 471 36.02 -14.35 -24.53
CA VAL A 471 36.96 -14.02 -23.44
C VAL A 471 36.45 -12.82 -22.60
N CYS A 472 36.99 -12.61 -21.41
CA CYS A 472 36.65 -11.49 -20.52
C CYS A 472 37.88 -10.66 -20.15
N ASP A 473 38.70 -10.34 -21.17
CA ASP A 473 39.92 -9.55 -21.01
C ASP A 473 39.63 -8.04 -20.84
N ASP A 474 38.37 -7.63 -21.07
CA ASP A 474 37.87 -6.26 -21.08
C ASP A 474 36.50 -6.16 -20.37
N PHE A 475 36.17 -5.01 -19.79
CA PHE A 475 34.89 -4.74 -19.11
C PHE A 475 34.23 -3.43 -19.60
N PRO A 476 33.74 -3.39 -20.85
CA PRO A 476 33.21 -2.19 -21.48
C PRO A 476 31.84 -1.76 -20.92
N LYS A 477 31.14 -2.65 -20.19
CA LYS A 477 29.94 -2.34 -19.39
C LYS A 477 30.37 -1.85 -17.99
N PRO A 478 29.75 -0.81 -17.40
CA PRO A 478 30.17 -0.29 -16.10
C PRO A 478 30.08 -1.35 -14.99
N GLN A 479 31.11 -1.47 -14.17
CA GLN A 479 31.12 -2.30 -12.97
C GLN A 479 31.10 -1.40 -11.72
N ILE A 480 30.13 -1.63 -10.83
CA ILE A 480 29.99 -0.84 -9.60
C ILE A 480 31.05 -1.29 -8.58
N THR A 481 31.90 -0.35 -8.18
CA THR A 481 33.04 -0.55 -7.28
C THR A 481 32.78 -0.04 -5.87
N VAL A 482 31.88 0.93 -5.69
CA VAL A 482 31.39 1.40 -4.38
C VAL A 482 29.87 1.33 -4.36
N GLN A 483 29.32 0.66 -3.35
CA GLN A 483 27.89 0.47 -3.12
C GLN A 483 27.34 1.52 -2.14
N PRO A 484 26.08 1.96 -2.28
CA PRO A 484 25.45 2.84 -1.30
C PRO A 484 25.11 2.07 -0.01
N GLU A 485 25.38 2.69 1.13
CA GLU A 485 25.12 2.13 2.45
C GLU A 485 23.71 2.46 2.95
N THR A 486 23.09 1.51 3.66
CA THR A 486 21.82 1.70 4.37
C THR A 486 22.02 2.65 5.56
N GLN A 487 21.15 3.65 5.70
CA GLN A 487 21.31 4.76 6.65
C GLN A 487 20.02 5.04 7.42
N SER A 488 20.17 5.65 8.60
CA SER A 488 19.09 6.19 9.42
C SER A 488 19.31 7.68 9.64
N ALA A 489 18.27 8.49 9.43
CA ALA A 489 18.32 9.95 9.54
C ALA A 489 17.35 10.46 10.61
N ILE A 490 17.67 11.60 11.23
CA ILE A 490 16.71 12.36 12.04
C ILE A 490 15.91 13.27 11.10
N LYS A 491 14.61 13.40 11.32
CA LYS A 491 13.74 14.31 10.56
C LYS A 491 14.34 15.73 10.51
N GLY A 492 14.44 16.31 9.31
CA GLY A 492 15.03 17.63 9.06
C GLY A 492 16.56 17.66 8.90
N SER A 493 17.26 16.53 9.10
CA SER A 493 18.71 16.44 8.83
C SER A 493 19.02 16.40 7.32
N ASN A 494 20.31 16.50 6.97
CA ASN A 494 20.81 16.33 5.61
C ASN A 494 21.59 15.02 5.50
N LEU A 495 21.49 14.33 4.37
CA LEU A 495 22.07 13.01 4.11
C LEU A 495 22.68 12.95 2.70
N SER A 496 23.57 11.99 2.45
CA SER A 496 23.97 11.63 1.10
C SER A 496 24.15 10.12 0.92
N PHE A 497 23.81 9.61 -0.27
CA PHE A 497 24.20 8.28 -0.73
C PHE A 497 25.31 8.41 -1.78
N VAL A 498 26.29 7.52 -1.73
CA VAL A 498 27.45 7.49 -2.65
C VAL A 498 27.43 6.19 -3.42
N CYS A 499 27.76 6.24 -4.71
CA CYS A 499 28.03 5.04 -5.52
C CYS A 499 29.11 5.34 -6.56
N SER A 500 29.98 4.37 -6.85
CA SER A 500 31.05 4.51 -7.83
C SER A 500 31.09 3.33 -8.78
N ALA A 501 31.49 3.58 -10.03
CA ALA A 501 31.71 2.55 -11.03
C ALA A 501 32.90 2.87 -11.94
N ALA A 502 33.54 1.81 -12.43
CA ALA A 502 34.60 1.88 -13.43
C ALA A 502 34.19 1.13 -14.70
N SER A 503 34.79 1.50 -15.84
CA SER A 503 34.75 0.71 -17.07
C SER A 503 36.03 0.95 -17.84
N SER A 504 36.52 -0.09 -18.51
CA SER A 504 37.66 0.00 -19.43
C SER A 504 37.31 0.70 -20.76
N SER A 505 36.03 0.94 -21.05
CA SER A 505 35.62 1.74 -22.20
C SER A 505 35.63 3.24 -21.91
N ASP A 506 36.08 3.99 -22.91
CA ASP A 506 35.94 5.44 -23.11
C ASP A 506 34.49 5.95 -23.24
N SER A 507 33.50 5.07 -23.35
CA SER A 507 32.10 5.43 -23.56
C SER A 507 31.54 6.22 -22.35
N PRO A 508 30.96 7.41 -22.56
CA PRO A 508 30.53 8.29 -21.47
C PRO A 508 29.47 7.63 -20.59
N MET A 509 29.65 7.75 -19.28
CA MET A 509 28.71 7.25 -18.29
C MET A 509 27.59 8.26 -18.00
N THR A 510 26.37 7.76 -17.86
CA THR A 510 25.21 8.48 -17.34
C THR A 510 24.81 7.92 -15.98
N PHE A 511 24.44 8.80 -15.07
CA PHE A 511 24.12 8.49 -13.68
C PHE A 511 22.65 8.79 -13.42
N ALA A 512 21.99 7.90 -12.69
CA ALA A 512 20.63 8.08 -12.23
C ALA A 512 20.47 7.45 -10.84
N TRP A 513 19.58 8.00 -10.04
CA TRP A 513 19.19 7.42 -8.75
C TRP A 513 17.71 7.07 -8.73
N LYS A 514 17.39 5.98 -8.06
CA LYS A 514 16.04 5.50 -7.83
C LYS A 514 15.70 5.57 -6.35
N LYS A 515 14.40 5.68 -6.05
CA LYS A 515 13.79 5.46 -4.74
C LYS A 515 12.61 4.51 -4.94
N ASP A 516 12.60 3.41 -4.19
CA ASP A 516 11.52 2.41 -4.21
C ASP A 516 11.17 1.92 -5.63
N ASN A 517 12.21 1.60 -6.40
CA ASN A 517 12.21 1.24 -7.83
C ASN A 517 11.87 2.38 -8.82
N GLU A 518 11.24 3.49 -8.40
CA GLU A 518 10.97 4.66 -9.26
C GLU A 518 12.21 5.53 -9.49
N LEU A 519 12.25 6.23 -10.63
CA LEU A 519 13.37 7.10 -11.02
C LEU A 519 13.23 8.51 -10.41
N LEU A 520 14.29 9.01 -9.77
CA LEU A 520 14.35 10.38 -9.28
C LEU A 520 14.76 11.31 -10.42
N HIS A 521 13.81 12.09 -10.95
CA HIS A 521 14.05 13.01 -12.06
C HIS A 521 14.82 14.27 -11.64
N ASP A 522 14.38 14.94 -10.57
CA ASP A 522 14.93 16.22 -10.09
C ASP A 522 15.88 16.05 -8.89
N ALA A 523 16.72 15.01 -8.92
CA ALA A 523 17.64 14.69 -7.83
C ALA A 523 18.85 15.65 -7.77
N GLU A 524 19.18 16.15 -6.58
CA GLU A 524 20.48 16.80 -6.33
C GLU A 524 21.60 15.76 -6.42
N MET A 525 22.31 15.74 -7.55
CA MET A 525 23.41 14.81 -7.82
C MET A 525 24.71 15.56 -8.08
N GLU A 526 25.79 15.17 -7.40
CA GLU A 526 27.15 15.56 -7.74
C GLU A 526 27.88 14.36 -8.36
N ASN A 527 28.45 14.54 -9.56
CA ASN A 527 29.15 13.49 -10.29
C ASN A 527 30.59 13.94 -10.57
N TYR A 528 31.57 13.09 -10.26
CA TYR A 528 32.98 13.36 -10.55
C TYR A 528 33.71 12.10 -11.03
N ALA A 529 34.81 12.29 -11.76
CA ALA A 529 35.62 11.21 -12.31
C ALA A 529 37.05 11.31 -11.78
N HIS A 530 37.68 10.15 -11.53
CA HIS A 530 39.08 10.08 -11.12
C HIS A 530 39.80 8.89 -11.77
N LEU A 531 41.12 9.03 -11.93
CA LEU A 531 41.98 7.98 -12.48
C LEU A 531 42.32 6.98 -11.37
N ARG A 532 41.91 5.72 -11.56
CA ARG A 532 42.32 4.60 -10.72
C ARG A 532 43.48 3.88 -11.41
N ALA A 533 44.64 3.86 -10.76
CA ALA A 533 45.89 3.35 -11.34
C ALA A 533 46.26 1.90 -10.95
N GLN A 534 45.45 1.23 -10.11
CA GLN A 534 45.71 -0.15 -9.69
C GLN A 534 45.19 -1.15 -10.74
N GLY A 535 46.11 -1.65 -11.58
CA GLY A 535 45.84 -2.68 -12.61
C GLY A 535 45.81 -2.18 -14.05
N GLY A 536 45.96 -0.87 -14.25
CA GLY A 536 45.80 -0.14 -15.51
C GLY A 536 45.20 1.23 -15.22
N GLU A 537 45.34 2.20 -16.12
CA GLU A 537 44.69 3.51 -15.96
C GLU A 537 43.23 3.42 -16.39
N VAL A 538 42.33 3.30 -15.42
CA VAL A 538 40.87 3.20 -15.66
C VAL A 538 40.17 4.40 -15.04
N MET A 539 39.23 5.00 -15.77
CA MET A 539 38.38 6.07 -15.25
C MET A 539 37.30 5.48 -14.33
N GLU A 540 37.34 5.89 -13.06
CA GLU A 540 36.33 5.54 -12.07
C GLU A 540 35.49 6.77 -11.74
N TYR A 541 34.18 6.66 -11.96
CA TYR A 541 33.21 7.72 -11.75
C TYR A 541 32.45 7.50 -10.45
N THR A 542 32.27 8.56 -9.67
CA THR A 542 31.47 8.58 -8.44
C THR A 542 30.31 9.52 -8.60
N THR A 543 29.13 9.08 -8.17
CA THR A 543 27.90 9.88 -8.07
C THR A 543 27.45 9.94 -6.62
N ILE A 544 27.07 11.14 -6.17
CA ILE A 544 26.57 11.42 -4.83
C ILE A 544 25.17 12.01 -4.94
N LEU A 545 24.17 11.27 -4.47
CA LEU A 545 22.81 11.78 -4.27
C LEU A 545 22.77 12.52 -2.93
N ARG A 546 22.34 13.79 -2.93
CA ARG A 546 22.09 14.56 -1.70
C ARG A 546 20.60 14.65 -1.39
N LEU A 547 20.27 14.48 -0.12
CA LEU A 547 18.94 14.69 0.44
C LEU A 547 19.05 15.79 1.51
N ARG A 548 18.29 16.88 1.36
CA ARG A 548 18.25 17.99 2.32
C ARG A 548 16.91 18.02 3.05
N ASN A 549 16.91 18.38 4.32
CA ASN A 549 15.72 18.37 5.19
C ASN A 549 14.92 17.06 5.03
N VAL A 550 15.52 15.95 5.45
CA VAL A 550 14.94 14.61 5.28
C VAL A 550 13.60 14.50 6.01
N GLU A 551 12.52 14.30 5.24
CA GLU A 551 11.16 14.08 5.72
C GLU A 551 10.79 12.58 5.71
N PHE A 552 9.71 12.16 6.38
CA PHE A 552 9.26 10.75 6.34
C PHE A 552 8.97 10.25 4.91
N SER A 553 8.55 11.13 3.99
CA SER A 553 8.40 10.82 2.55
C SER A 553 9.73 10.42 1.86
N SER A 554 10.87 10.67 2.50
CA SER A 554 12.19 10.22 2.07
C SER A 554 12.51 8.78 2.51
N GLU A 555 11.76 8.18 3.44
CA GLU A 555 11.93 6.75 3.74
C GLU A 555 11.72 5.91 2.50
N GLY A 556 12.60 4.94 2.25
CA GLY A 556 12.57 4.15 1.03
C GLY A 556 13.86 3.39 0.76
N LYS A 557 13.88 2.69 -0.36
CA LYS A 557 15.03 1.92 -0.88
C LYS A 557 15.68 2.67 -2.03
N TYR A 558 16.82 3.30 -1.76
CA TYR A 558 17.61 4.03 -2.74
C TYR A 558 18.54 3.10 -3.52
N GLN A 559 18.67 3.34 -4.83
CA GLN A 559 19.52 2.55 -5.72
C GLN A 559 20.17 3.46 -6.75
N CYS A 560 21.46 3.30 -6.99
CA CYS A 560 22.15 3.96 -8.08
C CYS A 560 22.08 3.10 -9.35
N VAL A 561 21.95 3.76 -10.50
CA VAL A 561 21.99 3.17 -11.83
C VAL A 561 23.05 3.92 -12.64
N ILE A 562 24.08 3.20 -13.09
CA ILE A 562 25.17 3.76 -13.89
C ILE A 562 25.19 3.03 -15.23
N SER A 563 25.12 3.78 -16.33
CA SER A 563 24.97 3.24 -17.68
C SER A 563 25.94 3.88 -18.67
N ASN A 564 26.37 3.15 -19.69
CA ASN A 564 27.04 3.71 -20.86
C ASN A 564 26.46 3.11 -22.16
N HIS A 565 27.19 3.15 -23.27
CA HIS A 565 26.76 2.54 -24.53
C HIS A 565 26.62 1.01 -24.45
N PHE A 566 27.37 0.34 -23.58
CA PHE A 566 27.44 -1.13 -23.46
C PHE A 566 26.50 -1.73 -22.40
N GLY A 567 25.71 -0.91 -21.71
CA GLY A 567 24.62 -1.36 -20.86
C GLY A 567 24.48 -0.57 -19.56
N SER A 568 23.56 -1.05 -18.71
CA SER A 568 23.24 -0.48 -17.39
C SER A 568 23.68 -1.42 -16.28
N SER A 569 24.18 -0.86 -15.17
CA SER A 569 24.50 -1.59 -13.94
C SER A 569 23.82 -0.92 -12.74
N TYR A 570 23.40 -1.75 -11.79
CA TYR A 570 22.50 -1.39 -10.70
C TYR A 570 23.15 -1.71 -9.36
N SER A 571 23.10 -0.77 -8.41
CA SER A 571 23.66 -0.97 -7.07
C SER A 571 22.78 -1.90 -6.22
N ILE A 572 23.27 -2.29 -5.05
CA ILE A 572 22.40 -2.77 -3.98
C ILE A 572 21.39 -1.67 -3.58
N LYS A 573 20.25 -2.08 -3.01
CA LYS A 573 19.19 -1.18 -2.58
C LYS A 573 19.42 -0.78 -1.11
N ALA A 574 19.92 0.42 -0.88
CA ALA A 574 20.18 0.99 0.44
C ALA A 574 18.87 1.50 1.05
N LYS A 575 18.52 1.07 2.28
CA LYS A 575 17.33 1.61 2.97
C LYS A 575 17.67 2.96 3.60
N LEU A 576 16.76 3.93 3.50
CA LEU A 576 16.65 5.07 4.42
C LEU A 576 15.53 4.80 5.42
N THR A 577 15.83 4.96 6.71
CA THR A 577 14.83 5.05 7.80
C THR A 577 14.87 6.45 8.40
N VAL A 578 13.71 7.06 8.68
CA VAL A 578 13.62 8.44 9.18
C VAL A 578 12.96 8.42 10.56
N ASN A 579 13.76 8.79 11.55
CA ASN A 579 13.33 8.84 12.95
C ASN A 579 13.02 10.29 13.35
N MET A 580 12.09 10.46 14.28
CA MET A 580 11.77 11.73 14.92
C MET A 580 12.16 11.64 16.39
N LEU A 581 12.98 12.58 16.85
CA LEU A 581 13.34 12.76 18.26
C LEU A 581 12.07 12.87 19.13
N PRO A 582 12.08 12.34 20.36
CA PRO A 582 10.97 12.54 21.29
C PRO A 582 10.73 14.03 21.53
N SER A 583 9.47 14.43 21.67
CA SER A 583 9.04 15.78 22.07
C SER A 583 7.84 15.68 23.00
N PHE A 584 7.87 16.36 24.14
CA PHE A 584 6.77 16.31 25.11
C PHE A 584 5.51 17.00 24.57
N THR A 585 4.38 16.30 24.64
CA THR A 585 3.02 16.88 24.51
C THR A 585 2.42 17.18 25.88
N LYS A 586 2.86 16.48 26.94
CA LYS A 586 2.60 16.80 28.34
C LYS A 586 3.86 16.59 29.16
N ILE A 587 4.11 17.48 30.11
CA ILE A 587 5.14 17.34 31.15
C ILE A 587 4.47 17.29 32.52
N PRO A 588 5.07 16.60 33.51
CA PRO A 588 4.55 16.64 34.87
C PRO A 588 4.72 18.05 35.46
N MET A 589 3.85 18.39 36.42
CA MET A 589 3.84 19.67 37.13
C MET A 589 3.87 19.45 38.65
N ASP A 590 4.44 20.40 39.40
CA ASP A 590 4.51 20.34 40.86
C ASP A 590 3.10 20.18 41.47
N LEU A 591 2.95 19.23 42.40
CA LEU A 591 1.66 18.87 42.99
C LEU A 591 1.77 18.84 44.51
N THR A 592 0.96 19.66 45.18
CA THR A 592 0.79 19.61 46.64
C THR A 592 -0.57 18.98 46.97
N ILE A 593 -0.60 17.92 47.77
CA ILE A 593 -1.81 17.12 48.01
C ILE A 593 -1.90 16.63 49.47
N ARG A 594 -3.13 16.41 49.95
CA ARG A 594 -3.37 15.77 51.26
C ARG A 594 -3.21 14.25 51.18
N ALA A 595 -2.59 13.66 52.19
CA ALA A 595 -2.47 12.21 52.34
C ALA A 595 -3.85 11.52 52.36
N GLY A 596 -3.92 10.31 51.81
CA GLY A 596 -5.15 9.57 51.56
C GLY A 596 -5.87 9.93 50.25
N ALA A 597 -5.53 11.05 49.61
CA ALA A 597 -6.04 11.38 48.28
C ALA A 597 -5.29 10.63 47.16
N MET A 598 -5.66 10.90 45.91
CA MET A 598 -5.00 10.37 44.70
C MET A 598 -4.14 11.47 44.05
N ALA A 599 -2.84 11.25 43.92
CA ALA A 599 -1.95 12.11 43.13
C ALA A 599 -1.92 11.65 41.67
N ARG A 600 -1.97 12.58 40.72
CA ARG A 600 -1.91 12.33 39.28
C ARG A 600 -0.78 13.18 38.68
N LEU A 601 0.14 12.54 37.97
CA LEU A 601 1.18 13.17 37.17
C LEU A 601 1.02 12.71 35.72
N GLU A 602 1.03 13.63 34.77
CA GLU A 602 0.90 13.31 33.35
C GLU A 602 2.24 13.50 32.66
N CYS A 603 2.61 12.59 31.76
CA CYS A 603 3.81 12.78 30.94
C CYS A 603 3.65 12.03 29.61
N ALA A 604 3.47 12.79 28.55
CA ALA A 604 3.16 12.32 27.21
C ALA A 604 4.20 12.84 26.22
N ALA A 605 4.64 12.00 25.28
CA ALA A 605 5.60 12.41 24.26
C ALA A 605 5.30 11.79 22.90
N VAL A 606 5.54 12.56 21.84
CA VAL A 606 5.46 12.10 20.45
C VAL A 606 6.86 11.91 19.88
N GLY A 607 7.00 10.97 18.94
CA GLY A 607 8.27 10.65 18.28
C GLY A 607 8.09 9.50 17.28
N HIS A 608 9.14 9.20 16.51
CA HIS A 608 9.17 8.05 15.60
C HIS A 608 10.51 7.31 15.71
N PRO A 609 10.56 6.04 16.13
CA PRO A 609 9.46 5.25 16.72
C PRO A 609 8.81 5.92 17.94
N VAL A 610 7.62 5.46 18.33
CA VAL A 610 6.89 5.98 19.51
C VAL A 610 7.80 5.89 20.75
N PRO A 611 7.96 6.97 21.52
CA PRO A 611 8.84 6.97 22.68
C PRO A 611 8.25 6.18 23.85
N GLN A 612 9.11 5.42 24.53
CA GLN A 612 8.76 4.78 25.79
C GLN A 612 8.90 5.79 26.94
N ILE A 613 7.87 5.86 27.79
CA ILE A 613 7.85 6.69 28.99
C ILE A 613 8.37 5.89 30.19
N ALA A 614 9.41 6.40 30.85
CA ALA A 614 9.98 5.85 32.07
C ALA A 614 9.95 6.90 33.19
N TRP A 615 9.63 6.47 34.42
CA TRP A 615 9.59 7.34 35.60
C TRP A 615 10.69 6.98 36.59
N GLN A 616 11.21 7.98 37.28
CA GLN A 616 12.13 7.88 38.41
C GLN A 616 11.63 8.76 39.57
N LYS A 617 11.94 8.36 40.81
CA LYS A 617 11.74 9.17 42.02
C LYS A 617 13.08 9.46 42.67
N ASP A 618 13.36 10.73 42.94
CA ASP A 618 14.60 11.23 43.56
C ASP A 618 15.89 10.73 42.87
N GLY A 619 15.82 10.54 41.54
CA GLY A 619 16.91 10.00 40.71
C GLY A 619 17.06 8.47 40.72
N GLY A 620 16.18 7.74 41.42
CA GLY A 620 16.16 6.28 41.49
C GLY A 620 14.86 5.65 40.97
N THR A 621 14.79 4.32 40.99
CA THR A 621 13.62 3.53 40.57
C THR A 621 12.87 2.89 41.73
N ASP A 622 13.14 3.28 42.99
CA ASP A 622 12.37 2.81 44.14
C ASP A 622 11.19 3.76 44.40
N PHE A 623 9.99 3.18 44.43
CA PHE A 623 8.73 3.88 44.63
C PHE A 623 8.00 3.23 45.82
N PRO A 624 7.92 3.89 46.99
CA PRO A 624 7.19 3.38 48.16
C PRO A 624 5.75 2.97 47.83
N ALA A 625 5.08 3.78 47.00
CA ALA A 625 3.77 3.46 46.44
C ALA A 625 3.75 2.17 45.60
N ALA A 626 4.73 1.92 44.72
CA ALA A 626 4.76 0.69 43.90
C ALA A 626 4.95 -0.57 44.76
N ARG A 627 5.88 -0.54 45.72
CA ARG A 627 6.09 -1.64 46.67
C ARG A 627 4.82 -1.97 47.47
N LYS A 628 3.97 -0.97 47.73
CA LYS A 628 2.68 -1.11 48.44
C LYS A 628 1.47 -1.27 47.50
N ARG A 629 1.68 -1.45 46.18
CA ARG A 629 0.64 -1.55 45.14
C ARG A 629 -0.35 -0.36 45.11
N ARG A 630 0.13 0.81 45.51
CA ARG A 630 -0.57 2.11 45.48
C ARG A 630 -0.26 2.93 44.22
N MET A 631 0.77 2.55 43.46
CA MET A 631 1.14 3.20 42.20
C MET A 631 0.54 2.45 41.02
N HIS A 632 -0.02 3.20 40.07
CA HIS A 632 -0.57 2.72 38.82
C HIS A 632 -0.03 3.56 37.65
N VAL A 633 0.20 2.91 36.52
CA VAL A 633 0.56 3.55 35.25
C VAL A 633 -0.46 3.09 34.21
N MET A 634 -1.03 4.03 33.46
CA MET A 634 -1.94 3.75 32.35
C MET A 634 -1.22 4.06 31.04
N PRO A 635 -0.75 3.03 30.29
CA PRO A 635 0.06 3.24 29.08
C PRO A 635 -0.67 3.93 27.92
N GLU A 636 -2.00 3.89 27.90
CA GLU A 636 -2.83 4.48 26.83
C GLU A 636 -3.19 5.96 27.08
N ASP A 637 -3.13 6.42 28.33
CA ASP A 637 -3.50 7.78 28.74
C ASP A 637 -2.28 8.72 28.98
N ASP A 638 -1.06 8.16 28.97
CA ASP A 638 0.18 8.83 29.40
C ASP A 638 0.13 9.34 30.86
N VAL A 639 -0.50 8.56 31.75
CA VAL A 639 -0.78 8.93 33.14
C VAL A 639 -0.09 8.01 34.15
N PHE A 640 0.58 8.65 35.11
CA PHE A 640 1.07 8.08 36.36
C PHE A 640 0.14 8.52 37.51
N PHE A 641 -0.34 7.60 38.34
CA PHE A 641 -1.08 7.98 39.55
C PHE A 641 -0.74 7.14 40.78
N ILE A 642 -0.82 7.78 41.96
CA ILE A 642 -0.66 7.15 43.27
C ILE A 642 -1.99 7.29 44.01
N VAL A 643 -2.60 6.18 44.40
CA VAL A 643 -3.76 6.14 45.31
C VAL A 643 -3.31 6.10 46.76
N ASP A 644 -4.15 6.60 47.67
CA ASP A 644 -3.88 6.61 49.12
C ASP A 644 -2.47 7.14 49.44
N VAL A 645 -2.16 8.34 48.91
CA VAL A 645 -0.84 8.99 49.01
C VAL A 645 -0.42 9.14 50.47
N LYS A 646 0.85 8.87 50.78
CA LYS A 646 1.46 8.92 52.13
C LYS A 646 2.65 9.90 52.15
N ILE A 647 3.05 10.38 53.33
CA ILE A 647 4.21 11.30 53.46
C ILE A 647 5.50 10.78 52.80
N GLU A 648 5.72 9.45 52.81
CA GLU A 648 6.83 8.75 52.14
C GLU A 648 6.86 8.89 50.60
N ASP A 649 5.75 9.25 49.96
CA ASP A 649 5.67 9.47 48.51
C ASP A 649 6.20 10.87 48.12
N THR A 650 6.44 11.77 49.09
CA THR A 650 7.04 13.09 48.85
C THR A 650 8.40 12.96 48.15
N GLY A 651 8.65 13.73 47.09
CA GLY A 651 9.92 13.70 46.35
C GLY A 651 9.83 14.33 44.96
N VAL A 652 10.95 14.30 44.23
CA VAL A 652 11.04 14.75 42.83
C VAL A 652 10.79 13.57 41.89
N TYR A 653 9.80 13.69 41.03
CA TYR A 653 9.42 12.71 40.01
C TYR A 653 9.94 13.17 38.65
N SER A 654 10.82 12.36 38.07
CA SER A 654 11.43 12.60 36.75
C SER A 654 10.80 11.67 35.74
N CYS A 655 10.14 12.24 34.72
CA CYS A 655 9.71 11.52 33.53
C CYS A 655 10.81 11.59 32.46
N THR A 656 11.09 10.47 31.80
CA THR A 656 12.00 10.37 30.65
C THR A 656 11.27 9.72 29.48
N ALA A 657 11.31 10.34 28.31
CA ALA A 657 10.73 9.81 27.08
C ALA A 657 11.85 9.47 26.08
N GLN A 658 11.96 8.21 25.68
CA GLN A 658 13.09 7.67 24.91
C GLN A 658 12.66 6.86 23.68
N ASN A 659 13.34 7.06 22.55
CA ASN A 659 13.27 6.17 21.38
C ASN A 659 14.66 5.99 20.73
N THR A 660 14.72 5.37 19.56
CA THR A 660 15.99 5.11 18.83
C THR A 660 16.61 6.36 18.18
N ALA A 661 15.97 7.53 18.24
CA ALA A 661 16.56 8.81 17.83
C ALA A 661 17.24 9.55 18.99
N GLY A 662 16.75 9.37 20.22
CA GLY A 662 17.25 10.08 21.40
C GLY A 662 16.31 9.99 22.60
N SER A 663 16.55 10.85 23.59
CA SER A 663 15.81 10.88 24.84
C SER A 663 15.65 12.32 25.34
N ILE A 664 14.53 12.60 26.02
CA ILE A 664 14.26 13.85 26.73
C ILE A 664 13.76 13.56 28.15
N SER A 665 13.87 14.50 29.08
CA SER A 665 13.39 14.36 30.46
C SER A 665 12.79 15.64 31.03
N ALA A 666 11.84 15.50 31.96
CA ALA A 666 11.15 16.58 32.66
C ALA A 666 10.84 16.17 34.10
N ASN A 667 10.85 17.13 35.03
CA ASN A 667 10.78 16.89 36.47
C ASN A 667 9.60 17.65 37.11
N ALA A 668 9.03 17.08 38.17
CA ALA A 668 8.04 17.72 39.04
C ALA A 668 8.18 17.26 40.49
N THR A 669 7.66 18.03 41.43
CA THR A 669 7.76 17.80 42.88
C THR A 669 6.40 17.41 43.45
N LEU A 670 6.31 16.23 44.06
CA LEU A 670 5.14 15.83 44.84
C LEU A 670 5.36 16.19 46.31
N THR A 671 4.48 17.01 46.88
CA THR A 671 4.49 17.43 48.28
C THR A 671 3.25 16.90 49.00
N VAL A 672 3.43 16.13 50.07
CA VAL A 672 2.33 15.50 50.80
C VAL A 672 2.08 16.16 52.15
N LEU A 673 0.81 16.50 52.41
CA LEU A 673 0.35 17.16 53.62
C LEU A 673 -0.56 16.23 54.44
N GLU A 674 -0.40 16.23 55.77
CA GLU A 674 -1.10 15.36 56.71
C GLU A 674 -1.76 16.20 57.82
N THR A 675 -3.01 15.88 58.17
CA THR A 675 -3.68 16.50 59.32
C THR A 675 -2.99 16.20 60.65
N PRO A 676 -3.23 17.00 61.70
CA PRO A 676 -2.71 16.71 63.02
C PRO A 676 -3.20 15.34 63.51
N SER A 677 -2.33 14.57 64.17
CA SER A 677 -2.68 13.27 64.74
C SER A 677 -1.80 12.91 65.95
N PHE A 678 -2.34 12.10 66.86
CA PHE A 678 -1.60 11.57 68.00
C PHE A 678 -0.69 10.40 67.57
N LEU A 679 0.63 10.58 67.63
CA LEU A 679 1.62 9.54 67.29
C LEU A 679 1.77 8.48 68.40
N ARG A 680 1.18 8.74 69.58
CA ARG A 680 1.09 7.80 70.70
C ARG A 680 -0.30 7.93 71.33
N PRO A 681 -0.90 6.83 71.85
CA PRO A 681 -2.09 6.94 72.68
C PRO A 681 -1.85 7.89 73.85
N LEU A 682 -2.84 8.74 74.13
CA LEU A 682 -2.88 9.51 75.37
C LEU A 682 -3.19 8.56 76.52
N LEU A 683 -2.44 8.67 77.63
CA LEU A 683 -2.52 7.74 78.76
C LEU A 683 -2.84 8.50 80.04
N ASP A 684 -3.98 8.16 80.67
CA ASP A 684 -4.35 8.59 82.02
C ASP A 684 -3.20 8.25 83.00
N ARG A 685 -2.87 9.19 83.89
CA ARG A 685 -1.72 9.13 84.79
C ARG A 685 -2.16 9.22 86.24
N THR A 686 -1.64 8.34 87.09
CA THR A 686 -1.79 8.41 88.55
C THR A 686 -0.44 8.72 89.18
N VAL A 687 -0.44 9.61 90.17
CA VAL A 687 0.74 10.21 90.81
C VAL A 687 0.46 10.35 92.32
N THR A 688 1.46 10.23 93.19
CA THR A 688 1.30 10.48 94.63
C THR A 688 1.42 11.99 94.90
N LYS A 689 0.70 12.53 95.90
CA LYS A 689 0.84 13.94 96.26
C LYS A 689 2.32 14.29 96.54
N GLY A 690 2.83 15.34 95.90
CA GLY A 690 4.23 15.79 95.97
C GLY A 690 5.17 15.22 94.90
N GLU A 691 4.78 14.17 94.17
CA GLU A 691 5.55 13.67 93.02
C GLU A 691 5.35 14.56 91.78
N THR A 692 6.13 14.32 90.72
CA THR A 692 6.01 15.05 89.44
C THR A 692 5.17 14.28 88.43
N ALA A 693 4.08 14.88 87.95
CA ALA A 693 3.29 14.37 86.83
C ALA A 693 3.93 14.76 85.48
N VAL A 694 3.84 13.87 84.49
CA VAL A 694 4.24 14.14 83.10
C VAL A 694 3.15 13.62 82.17
N LEU A 695 2.47 14.53 81.48
CA LEU A 695 1.40 14.27 80.53
C LEU A 695 1.97 14.41 79.10
N GLN A 696 1.77 13.39 78.26
CA GLN A 696 2.40 13.32 76.92
C GLN A 696 1.37 13.46 75.80
N CYS A 697 1.56 14.44 74.93
CA CYS A 697 0.78 14.71 73.72
C CYS A 697 1.73 14.73 72.51
N ILE A 698 2.23 13.56 72.11
CA ILE A 698 3.17 13.46 70.98
C ILE A 698 2.40 13.58 69.66
N ALA A 699 2.64 14.65 68.92
CA ALA A 699 1.85 15.06 67.76
C ALA A 699 2.60 14.88 66.44
N GLY A 700 1.89 14.42 65.42
CA GLY A 700 2.35 14.30 64.03
C GLY A 700 1.44 15.08 63.07
N GLY A 701 1.89 15.27 61.83
CA GLY A 701 1.20 16.01 60.78
C GLY A 701 2.19 16.78 59.89
N SER A 702 1.74 17.14 58.68
CA SER A 702 2.51 17.88 57.68
C SER A 702 1.65 19.01 57.12
N PRO A 703 1.94 20.30 57.42
CA PRO A 703 3.04 20.79 58.26
C PRO A 703 2.91 20.37 59.75
N PRO A 704 4.01 20.39 60.52
CA PRO A 704 3.98 20.06 61.95
C PRO A 704 2.98 20.92 62.74
N PRO A 705 2.12 20.31 63.58
CA PRO A 705 1.06 21.04 64.27
C PRO A 705 1.56 21.86 65.47
N ARG A 706 0.82 22.92 65.80
CA ARG A 706 0.96 23.74 67.02
C ARG A 706 0.07 23.19 68.11
N LEU A 707 0.58 23.08 69.35
CA LEU A 707 -0.12 22.49 70.49
C LEU A 707 -0.52 23.53 71.55
N ASN A 708 -1.70 23.31 72.13
CA ASN A 708 -2.29 24.05 73.24
C ASN A 708 -2.86 23.06 74.27
N TRP A 709 -2.91 23.45 75.55
CA TRP A 709 -3.44 22.62 76.64
C TRP A 709 -4.53 23.35 77.44
N THR A 710 -5.57 22.62 77.81
CA THR A 710 -6.65 23.06 78.71
C THR A 710 -6.83 22.05 79.84
N LYS A 711 -7.40 22.47 80.97
CA LYS A 711 -7.73 21.59 82.12
C LYS A 711 -9.20 21.74 82.47
N ASP A 712 -9.89 20.62 82.64
CA ASP A 712 -11.32 20.54 82.97
C ASP A 712 -12.16 21.42 82.02
N ASP A 713 -11.81 21.31 80.73
CA ASP A 713 -12.33 22.06 79.57
C ASP A 713 -12.23 23.60 79.63
N SER A 714 -11.47 24.13 80.60
CA SER A 714 -11.11 25.55 80.75
C SER A 714 -9.63 25.81 80.39
N PRO A 715 -9.24 27.03 79.99
CA PRO A 715 -7.83 27.37 79.73
C PRO A 715 -6.93 26.97 80.90
N LEU A 716 -5.81 26.28 80.61
CA LEU A 716 -4.90 25.80 81.65
C LEU A 716 -4.27 26.99 82.38
N MET A 717 -4.60 27.15 83.66
CA MET A 717 -4.02 28.17 84.54
C MET A 717 -2.58 27.79 84.91
N VAL A 718 -1.64 28.12 84.04
CA VAL A 718 -0.21 27.85 84.21
C VAL A 718 0.32 28.55 85.47
N THR A 719 0.84 27.77 86.40
CA THR A 719 1.56 28.24 87.60
C THR A 719 3.05 27.93 87.49
N GLU A 720 3.88 28.42 88.43
CA GLU A 720 5.32 28.10 88.49
C GLU A 720 5.63 26.60 88.63
N ARG A 721 4.63 25.77 88.95
CA ARG A 721 4.74 24.30 88.99
C ARG A 721 4.54 23.63 87.62
N HIS A 722 4.09 24.35 86.60
CA HIS A 722 3.76 23.82 85.27
C HIS A 722 4.85 24.17 84.24
N PHE A 723 5.45 23.15 83.61
CA PHE A 723 6.51 23.29 82.60
C PHE A 723 6.11 22.62 81.28
N PHE A 724 6.36 23.30 80.16
CA PHE A 724 6.14 22.77 78.81
C PHE A 724 7.47 22.41 78.14
N ALA A 725 7.55 21.22 77.55
CA ALA A 725 8.73 20.75 76.82
C ALA A 725 8.37 20.15 75.46
N ALA A 726 9.38 19.96 74.61
CA ALA A 726 9.25 19.43 73.24
C ALA A 726 8.15 20.11 72.41
N SER A 727 8.22 21.44 72.27
CA SER A 727 7.22 22.25 71.53
C SER A 727 5.77 22.02 72.02
N ASN A 728 5.59 22.09 73.34
CA ASN A 728 4.35 21.83 74.07
C ASN A 728 3.81 20.39 73.97
N GLN A 729 4.57 19.41 73.43
CA GLN A 729 4.17 18.00 73.41
C GLN A 729 4.28 17.30 74.77
N LEU A 730 4.97 17.90 75.73
CA LEU A 730 5.05 17.44 77.12
C LEU A 730 4.57 18.54 78.05
N LEU A 731 3.62 18.21 78.93
CA LEU A 731 3.22 19.04 80.07
C LEU A 731 3.68 18.34 81.36
N ILE A 732 4.54 19.02 82.11
CA ILE A 732 5.15 18.53 83.36
C ILE A 732 4.59 19.36 84.51
N ILE A 733 4.13 18.71 85.57
CA ILE A 733 3.62 19.37 86.78
C ILE A 733 4.44 18.85 87.96
N VAL A 734 5.24 19.72 88.58
CA VAL A 734 6.05 19.38 89.76
C VAL A 734 5.27 19.61 91.05
N ASP A 735 5.62 18.88 92.12
CA ASP A 735 4.96 18.97 93.43
C ASP A 735 3.43 18.91 93.30
N THR A 736 2.94 17.79 92.77
CA THR A 736 1.54 17.64 92.34
C THR A 736 0.60 17.59 93.55
N ASP A 737 -0.39 18.48 93.62
CA ASP A 737 -1.43 18.51 94.67
C ASP A 737 -2.74 17.87 94.16
N VAL A 738 -3.67 17.55 95.05
CA VAL A 738 -4.98 16.97 94.69
C VAL A 738 -5.81 17.88 93.79
N GLU A 739 -5.61 19.20 93.87
CA GLU A 739 -6.23 20.20 92.99
C GLU A 739 -5.69 20.16 91.53
N ASP A 740 -4.51 19.56 91.31
CA ASP A 740 -4.01 19.31 89.96
C ASP A 740 -4.67 18.09 89.32
N ALA A 741 -5.37 17.24 90.09
CA ALA A 741 -6.17 16.15 89.52
C ALA A 741 -7.27 16.71 88.60
N GLY A 742 -7.54 16.06 87.48
CA GLY A 742 -8.51 16.54 86.50
C GLY A 742 -8.25 16.04 85.08
N LYS A 743 -9.07 16.51 84.15
CA LYS A 743 -9.04 16.17 82.72
C LYS A 743 -8.24 17.22 81.95
N TYR A 744 -7.00 16.89 81.59
CA TYR A 744 -6.17 17.71 80.70
C TYR A 744 -6.48 17.39 79.24
N THR A 745 -6.92 18.38 78.47
CA THR A 745 -7.18 18.24 77.03
C THR A 745 -6.02 18.88 76.26
N CYS A 746 -5.36 18.09 75.41
CA CYS A 746 -4.40 18.60 74.44
C CYS A 746 -5.12 18.87 73.11
N GLU A 747 -4.95 20.08 72.56
CA GLU A 747 -5.39 20.45 71.22
C GLU A 747 -4.16 20.67 70.32
N MET A 748 -4.18 20.08 69.13
CA MET A 748 -3.15 20.27 68.11
C MET A 748 -3.76 20.79 66.80
N SER A 749 -3.03 21.66 66.09
CA SER A 749 -3.57 22.42 64.95
C SER A 749 -2.54 22.63 63.83
N ASN A 750 -2.91 22.40 62.57
CA ASN A 750 -2.12 22.81 61.39
C ASN A 750 -3.02 23.37 60.28
N THR A 751 -2.45 23.66 59.11
CA THR A 751 -3.17 24.25 57.97
C THR A 751 -4.26 23.37 57.36
N LEU A 752 -4.35 22.08 57.74
CA LEU A 752 -5.37 21.14 57.26
C LEU A 752 -6.48 20.82 58.29
N GLY A 753 -6.35 21.25 59.54
CA GLY A 753 -7.36 21.01 60.57
C GLY A 753 -6.83 21.08 62.01
N THR A 754 -7.69 20.69 62.95
CA THR A 754 -7.36 20.55 64.38
C THR A 754 -7.82 19.19 64.90
N GLU A 755 -7.14 18.69 65.92
CA GLU A 755 -7.40 17.39 66.57
C GLU A 755 -7.25 17.55 68.09
N ARG A 756 -8.06 16.87 68.89
CA ARG A 756 -8.14 17.05 70.36
C ARG A 756 -8.25 15.72 71.09
N GLY A 757 -7.60 15.62 72.25
CA GLY A 757 -7.59 14.40 73.04
C GLY A 757 -7.30 14.66 74.52
N ASN A 758 -7.74 13.74 75.38
CA ASN A 758 -7.81 13.95 76.82
C ASN A 758 -6.88 12.99 77.58
N ILE A 759 -6.33 13.45 78.70
CA ILE A 759 -5.60 12.68 79.72
C ILE A 759 -6.22 13.03 81.07
N ARG A 760 -6.58 12.04 81.89
CA ARG A 760 -6.86 12.28 83.32
C ARG A 760 -5.58 12.18 84.13
N LEU A 761 -5.38 13.17 85.02
CA LEU A 761 -4.42 13.10 86.11
C LEU A 761 -5.18 12.77 87.40
N ASN A 762 -4.78 11.70 88.09
CA ASN A 762 -5.27 11.32 89.42
C ASN A 762 -4.14 11.48 90.44
N VAL A 763 -4.44 12.00 91.63
CA VAL A 763 -3.45 12.29 92.67
C VAL A 763 -3.83 11.63 93.99
N ILE A 764 -2.94 10.81 94.56
CA ILE A 764 -3.23 9.94 95.72
C ILE A 764 -2.57 10.49 97.01
N PRO A 765 -3.31 10.59 98.15
CA PRO A 765 -2.75 10.87 99.48
C PRO A 765 -2.16 9.63 100.18
N THR A 766 -1.19 9.84 101.08
CA THR A 766 -0.42 8.78 101.77
C THR A 766 -0.94 8.42 103.19
N PRO A 767 -1.19 7.13 103.52
CA PRO A 767 -1.65 6.70 104.85
C PRO A 767 -0.57 5.99 105.71
N THR A 768 -0.87 5.78 107.01
CA THR A 768 0.01 5.13 108.02
C THR A 768 -0.73 4.00 108.79
N CYS A 769 -0.02 3.17 109.57
CA CYS A 769 -0.54 1.93 110.18
C CYS A 769 -0.01 1.66 111.59
N ASP A 770 -0.75 0.86 112.37
CA ASP A 770 -0.27 0.15 113.58
C ASP A 770 -1.07 -1.17 113.78
N SER A 771 -0.55 -2.15 114.52
CA SER A 771 -1.09 -3.55 114.52
C SER A 771 -0.91 -4.31 115.86
N PRO A 772 -1.49 -5.52 116.06
CA PRO A 772 -0.95 -6.75 115.45
C PRO A 772 -1.99 -7.79 114.95
N GLN A 773 -1.58 -8.61 113.99
CA GLN A 773 -2.30 -9.83 113.54
C GLN A 773 -1.73 -11.10 114.18
N ASN A 774 -2.40 -12.23 113.96
CA ASN A 774 -1.89 -13.57 114.22
C ASN A 774 -2.21 -14.50 113.03
N ILE A 775 -1.43 -15.57 112.85
CA ILE A 775 -1.49 -16.52 111.70
C ILE A 775 -0.85 -15.93 110.40
N ALA A 776 0.46 -15.64 110.49
CA ALA A 776 1.41 -15.15 109.47
C ALA A 776 2.88 -15.41 109.96
N PRO A 777 4.00 -15.13 109.23
CA PRO A 777 4.16 -14.52 107.91
C PRO A 777 5.05 -15.36 106.92
N ALA A 778 6.27 -14.89 106.57
CA ALA A 778 7.06 -15.24 105.37
C ALA A 778 8.55 -14.81 105.49
N LEU A 779 9.15 -14.31 104.38
CA LEU A 779 10.38 -13.50 104.22
C LEU A 779 11.77 -14.18 104.11
N ASP A 780 12.79 -13.60 103.42
CA ASP A 780 12.85 -12.86 102.13
C ASP A 780 14.31 -12.44 101.75
N ASP A 781 14.48 -11.98 100.49
CA ASP A 781 15.35 -10.93 99.89
C ASP A 781 16.88 -10.72 100.22
N ASP A 782 17.56 -10.02 99.29
CA ASP A 782 18.58 -8.93 99.37
C ASP A 782 19.67 -9.02 98.25
N GLY A 783 20.06 -7.92 97.56
CA GLY A 783 21.06 -8.06 96.46
C GLY A 783 21.71 -6.90 95.66
N TRP A 784 21.19 -5.65 95.65
CA TRP A 784 21.90 -4.37 95.31
C TRP A 784 22.75 -4.13 94.01
N ALA A 785 22.36 -3.03 93.33
CA ALA A 785 23.22 -1.89 92.87
C ALA A 785 23.99 -1.84 91.51
N THR A 786 23.63 -0.77 90.79
CA THR A 786 24.16 -0.09 89.57
C THR A 786 25.57 0.53 89.63
N VAL A 787 26.20 0.83 88.46
CA VAL A 787 26.54 2.20 87.93
C VAL A 787 27.56 2.19 86.75
N GLY A 788 27.24 2.91 85.65
CA GLY A 788 28.20 3.70 84.84
C GLY A 788 29.13 3.00 83.81
N ILE A 789 29.89 3.68 82.93
CA ILE A 789 29.92 5.11 82.48
C ILE A 789 30.45 5.16 81.01
N VAL A 790 30.25 6.30 80.32
CA VAL A 790 31.08 6.94 79.26
C VAL A 790 30.46 7.04 77.86
N ILE A 791 30.25 8.29 77.43
CA ILE A 791 30.06 8.72 76.05
C ILE A 791 31.40 9.28 75.55
N ILE A 792 31.81 8.96 74.31
CA ILE A 792 32.87 9.69 73.60
C ILE A 792 32.30 10.19 72.28
N ALA A 793 32.35 11.51 72.07
CA ALA A 793 32.02 12.13 70.79
C ALA A 793 33.30 12.34 69.97
N VAL A 794 33.27 11.96 68.69
CA VAL A 794 34.29 12.36 67.70
C VAL A 794 33.56 12.95 66.50
N VAL A 795 33.94 14.15 66.10
CA VAL A 795 33.37 14.90 64.97
C VAL A 795 33.97 14.39 63.67
N CYS A 796 33.13 14.15 62.66
CA CYS A 796 33.53 14.28 61.27
C CYS A 796 32.37 14.75 60.38
N CYS A 797 32.63 15.85 59.68
CA CYS A 797 32.04 16.16 58.38
C CYS A 797 32.54 15.11 57.33
N VAL A 798 32.00 14.94 56.12
CA VAL A 798 31.02 15.72 55.34
C VAL A 798 30.45 14.81 54.23
N VAL A 799 29.32 15.18 53.61
CA VAL A 799 28.78 14.71 52.29
C VAL A 799 28.86 13.21 51.93
N GLY A 800 27.69 12.64 51.62
CA GLY A 800 27.58 11.69 50.49
C GLY A 800 27.71 10.20 50.79
N THR A 801 26.55 9.54 50.93
CA THR A 801 26.30 8.09 50.77
C THR A 801 26.89 7.11 51.81
N SER A 802 26.00 6.23 52.30
CA SER A 802 26.29 4.91 52.89
C SER A 802 27.13 4.85 54.17
N LEU A 803 26.49 5.04 55.33
CA LEU A 803 27.03 4.66 56.64
C LEU A 803 26.59 3.24 57.03
N VAL A 804 27.56 2.35 57.32
CA VAL A 804 27.33 1.05 57.96
C VAL A 804 28.00 1.07 59.34
N TRP A 805 27.23 0.77 60.38
CA TRP A 805 27.75 0.73 61.75
C TRP A 805 28.42 -0.61 62.05
N VAL A 806 29.67 -0.57 62.49
CA VAL A 806 30.42 -1.74 62.96
C VAL A 806 30.87 -1.51 64.39
N VAL A 807 30.28 -2.25 65.32
CA VAL A 807 30.68 -2.27 66.74
C VAL A 807 31.48 -3.54 66.99
N ILE A 808 32.76 -3.40 67.37
CA ILE A 808 33.62 -4.52 67.76
C ILE A 808 33.98 -4.37 69.24
N ILE A 809 33.51 -5.32 70.05
CA ILE A 809 33.82 -5.41 71.47
C ILE A 809 35.12 -6.21 71.62
N TYR A 810 36.10 -5.64 72.33
CA TYR A 810 37.36 -6.31 72.62
C TYR A 810 37.27 -7.09 73.94
N HIS A 811 37.36 -8.42 73.89
CA HIS A 811 37.42 -9.29 75.06
C HIS A 811 38.74 -10.09 75.08
N THR A 812 39.45 -10.07 76.21
CA THR A 812 40.56 -10.99 76.52
C THR A 812 40.40 -11.59 77.92
N ARG A 813 40.89 -12.82 78.11
CA ARG A 813 40.33 -13.82 79.04
C ARG A 813 41.41 -14.62 79.78
N ARG A 814 41.23 -14.89 81.09
CA ARG A 814 41.86 -15.97 81.90
C ARG A 814 40.84 -16.39 82.99
N ARG A 815 40.43 -17.66 83.13
CA ARG A 815 41.11 -18.87 83.70
C ARG A 815 41.04 -18.89 85.25
N ASN A 816 40.78 -20.03 85.94
CA ASN A 816 40.55 -21.42 85.49
C ASN A 816 39.85 -22.29 86.57
N GLU A 817 39.61 -23.58 86.27
CA GLU A 817 39.36 -24.72 87.20
C GLU A 817 38.00 -24.77 87.97
N ASP A 818 37.35 -25.93 88.23
CA ASP A 818 37.72 -27.35 87.94
C ASP A 818 36.54 -28.36 87.72
N CYS A 819 36.89 -29.58 87.26
CA CYS A 819 36.24 -30.91 87.09
C CYS A 819 34.85 -31.25 87.74
N SER A 820 34.05 -32.27 87.33
CA SER A 820 34.00 -33.32 86.25
C SER A 820 32.53 -33.92 86.17
N ILE A 821 32.03 -35.07 85.64
CA ILE A 821 32.44 -36.48 85.30
C ILE A 821 31.63 -36.99 84.03
N THR A 822 31.70 -38.27 83.65
CA THR A 822 31.12 -39.04 82.50
C THR A 822 29.79 -39.82 82.85
N ASN A 823 29.12 -40.70 82.05
CA ASN A 823 29.37 -41.37 80.74
C ASN A 823 28.08 -41.91 79.99
N THR A 824 28.29 -42.48 78.78
CA THR A 824 27.45 -43.19 77.76
C THR A 824 26.26 -44.14 78.12
N ASP A 825 25.23 -44.26 77.24
CA ASP A 825 24.94 -45.48 76.39
C ASP A 825 23.69 -45.48 75.43
N GLU A 826 23.75 -46.39 74.42
CA GLU A 826 22.75 -47.12 73.55
C GLU A 826 21.49 -46.58 72.78
N THR A 827 21.50 -46.84 71.45
CA THR A 827 20.51 -47.47 70.48
C THR A 827 19.01 -47.07 70.26
N ASN A 828 18.49 -47.34 69.03
CA ASN A 828 17.06 -47.42 68.56
C ASN A 828 16.28 -46.09 68.29
N LEU A 829 15.15 -45.95 67.55
CA LEU A 829 14.20 -46.77 66.71
C LEU A 829 13.43 -45.82 65.69
N PRO A 830 12.71 -46.27 64.61
CA PRO A 830 12.03 -45.39 63.62
C PRO A 830 10.46 -45.38 63.61
N ALA A 831 9.83 -44.37 62.97
CA ALA A 831 8.51 -44.33 62.24
C ALA A 831 7.49 -43.17 62.51
N ASP A 832 6.83 -42.70 61.43
CA ASP A 832 5.44 -42.22 61.17
C ASP A 832 4.64 -41.10 61.93
N ILE A 833 4.19 -40.05 61.17
CA ILE A 833 2.80 -39.46 60.96
C ILE A 833 1.98 -38.92 62.21
N PRO A 834 1.00 -37.96 62.16
CA PRO A 834 0.86 -36.59 61.57
C PRO A 834 0.34 -35.44 62.52
N SER A 835 0.27 -34.21 61.98
CA SER A 835 -0.81 -33.18 62.15
C SER A 835 -0.79 -32.07 63.25
N TYR A 836 -1.18 -30.86 62.80
CA TYR A 836 -1.66 -29.63 63.48
C TYR A 836 -0.78 -28.79 64.46
N LEU A 837 -1.02 -27.47 64.39
CA LEU A 837 -0.73 -26.36 65.35
C LEU A 837 0.71 -25.83 65.58
N SER A 838 0.85 -24.52 65.34
CA SER A 838 1.63 -23.47 66.06
C SER A 838 3.07 -23.65 66.61
N SER A 839 3.81 -22.53 66.55
CA SER A 839 4.99 -22.12 67.37
C SER A 839 6.39 -22.25 66.74
N GLN A 840 7.45 -22.00 67.53
CA GLN A 840 8.79 -21.55 67.10
C GLN A 840 9.81 -22.69 66.92
N GLY A 841 10.89 -22.46 66.15
CA GLY A 841 12.04 -23.39 66.11
C GLY A 841 13.24 -22.92 65.26
N THR A 842 14.41 -22.86 65.89
CA THR A 842 15.78 -22.73 65.34
C THR A 842 16.40 -24.14 65.12
N LEU A 843 17.57 -24.40 64.48
CA LEU A 843 18.61 -23.60 63.80
C LEU A 843 19.36 -24.47 62.74
N ALA A 844 20.55 -24.04 62.30
CA ALA A 844 21.48 -24.64 61.33
C ALA A 844 22.07 -26.02 61.78
N GLU A 845 22.90 -26.74 61.00
CA GLU A 845 24.23 -26.42 60.45
C GLU A 845 24.49 -27.15 59.09
N ARG A 846 25.44 -26.79 58.20
CA ARG A 846 26.94 -26.77 58.29
C ARG A 846 27.50 -28.10 58.85
N GLN A 847 28.69 -28.62 58.56
CA GLN A 847 29.78 -28.36 57.58
C GLN A 847 30.46 -29.75 57.35
N ASP A 848 31.37 -30.02 56.41
CA ASP A 848 32.19 -29.21 55.49
C ASP A 848 32.34 -30.02 54.16
N GLY A 849 33.34 -29.98 53.26
CA GLY A 849 34.62 -29.26 53.13
C GLY A 849 35.74 -30.17 52.57
N TYR A 850 36.81 -29.56 52.05
CA TYR A 850 37.97 -30.20 51.37
C TYR A 850 37.64 -30.94 50.05
N GLY A 851 38.47 -30.88 49.00
CA GLY A 851 39.66 -30.06 48.71
C GLY A 851 39.79 -29.93 47.19
N SER A 852 40.78 -29.29 46.56
CA SER A 852 41.98 -28.57 46.99
C SER A 852 42.84 -28.40 45.72
N SER A 853 43.37 -27.20 45.45
CA SER A 853 44.51 -26.96 44.51
C SER A 853 44.30 -27.28 43.00
N GLU A 854 44.99 -26.62 42.05
CA GLU A 854 46.01 -25.56 42.14
C GLU A 854 46.12 -24.74 40.84
N ASN A 855 46.68 -23.53 40.93
CA ASN A 855 47.25 -22.69 39.85
C ASN A 855 46.31 -22.22 38.70
N GLY A 856 46.32 -20.95 38.27
CA GLY A 856 46.99 -19.77 38.84
C GLY A 856 47.08 -18.57 37.86
N SER A 857 47.17 -17.35 38.40
CA SER A 857 47.62 -16.09 37.75
C SER A 857 46.83 -15.47 36.58
N HIS A 858 46.80 -14.15 36.37
CA HIS A 858 46.75 -13.00 37.30
C HIS A 858 46.36 -11.70 36.54
N HIS A 859 45.79 -10.74 37.28
CA HIS A 859 45.72 -9.28 37.01
C HIS A 859 44.99 -8.67 35.80
N GLN A 860 44.19 -7.65 36.14
CA GLN A 860 43.60 -6.61 35.31
C GLN A 860 44.57 -5.41 35.11
N PHE A 861 44.02 -4.32 34.56
CA PHE A 861 44.45 -2.91 34.63
C PHE A 861 45.41 -2.38 33.54
N LEU A 862 44.92 -1.42 32.74
CA LEU A 862 44.99 0.01 33.12
C LEU A 862 44.15 0.90 32.18
N THR A 863 43.35 1.79 32.78
CA THR A 863 43.00 3.09 32.19
C THR A 863 44.07 4.09 32.62
N SER A 864 44.44 5.07 31.77
CA SER A 864 45.38 6.12 32.16
C SER A 864 45.03 7.49 31.58
N SER A 865 44.59 8.39 32.46
CA SER A 865 44.32 9.81 32.22
C SER A 865 45.55 10.70 32.40
N VAL A 866 45.58 11.84 31.71
CA VAL A 866 46.21 13.11 32.14
C VAL A 866 45.38 14.24 31.49
N GLY A 867 45.05 15.40 32.08
CA GLY A 867 45.14 16.00 33.43
C GLY A 867 44.27 17.31 33.40
N GLY A 868 43.66 17.83 34.47
CA GLY A 868 44.28 18.66 35.53
C GLY A 868 44.71 20.06 35.03
N TYR A 869 44.38 21.22 35.63
CA TYR A 869 43.67 21.59 36.88
C TYR A 869 43.35 23.12 36.94
N PHE A 870 42.46 23.55 37.85
CA PHE A 870 42.43 24.84 38.62
C PHE A 870 41.94 26.22 38.06
N LEU A 871 41.22 26.94 38.97
CA LEU A 871 41.14 28.40 39.28
C LEU A 871 40.39 29.46 38.41
N GLN A 872 39.09 29.64 38.73
CA GLN A 872 38.50 30.78 39.49
C GLN A 872 38.66 32.28 39.06
N GLN A 873 37.49 32.93 38.80
CA GLN A 873 37.07 34.36 38.98
C GLN A 873 37.82 35.56 38.37
N ARG A 874 37.07 36.39 37.60
CA ARG A 874 36.68 37.82 37.83
C ARG A 874 36.12 38.44 36.53
N ASP A 875 35.30 39.49 36.47
CA ASP A 875 34.63 40.40 37.45
C ASP A 875 33.24 40.77 36.85
N ASN A 876 32.12 40.78 37.61
CA ASN A 876 31.53 41.87 38.43
C ASN A 876 30.94 43.10 37.70
N ASN A 877 29.61 43.26 37.84
CA ASN A 877 28.72 44.45 37.83
C ASN A 877 27.36 44.07 37.18
N GLY A 878 26.18 44.53 37.62
CA GLY A 878 25.79 45.46 38.69
C GLY A 878 24.45 46.14 38.30
N ILE A 879 23.30 45.57 38.65
CA ILE A 879 22.36 46.01 39.73
C ILE A 879 21.58 47.33 39.44
N CYS A 880 20.25 47.16 39.32
CA CYS A 880 19.10 48.08 39.59
C CYS A 880 19.08 49.56 39.15
N HIS A 881 18.02 49.96 38.44
CA HIS A 881 16.93 50.92 38.79
C HIS A 881 16.15 51.29 37.49
N LEU A 882 14.83 51.16 37.36
CA LEU A 882 13.66 51.83 37.99
C LEU A 882 13.31 53.24 37.43
N ASP A 883 12.08 53.35 36.92
CA ASP A 883 11.15 54.48 36.73
C ASP A 883 11.66 55.83 36.14
N ASN A 884 10.96 56.48 35.20
CA ASN A 884 9.54 56.89 35.26
C ASN A 884 8.96 57.24 33.87
N GLY A 885 7.61 57.30 33.74
CA GLY A 885 6.96 58.27 32.83
C GLY A 885 5.70 57.83 32.06
N SER A 886 4.52 57.99 32.69
CA SER A 886 3.19 58.33 32.09
C SER A 886 2.65 57.63 30.82
N GLU A 887 1.51 56.92 30.99
CA GLU A 887 0.15 57.29 30.48
C GLU A 887 -0.02 57.86 29.04
N THR A 888 -1.02 57.48 28.22
CA THR A 888 -2.22 56.61 28.45
C THR A 888 -2.76 55.97 27.16
N ASP A 889 -3.41 54.81 27.32
CA ASP A 889 -4.56 54.20 26.61
C ASP A 889 -4.79 54.38 25.09
N LEU A 890 -4.85 53.24 24.37
CA LEU A 890 -6.12 52.66 23.90
C LEU A 890 -5.93 51.18 23.44
N ASP A 891 -7.01 50.38 23.51
CA ASP A 891 -7.00 48.92 23.69
C ASP A 891 -6.45 48.00 22.56
N GLY A 892 -6.17 46.75 22.95
CA GLY A 892 -5.81 45.60 22.10
C GLY A 892 -6.99 44.96 21.34
N VAL A 893 -6.93 43.70 20.88
CA VAL A 893 -6.16 42.52 21.33
C VAL A 893 -5.70 41.66 20.13
N ALA A 894 -4.69 40.80 20.32
CA ALA A 894 -4.26 39.78 19.35
C ALA A 894 -4.57 38.35 19.84
N ASP A 895 -4.92 37.45 18.91
CA ASP A 895 -5.06 35.99 19.10
C ASP A 895 -3.79 35.36 19.69
N PRO A 896 -3.90 34.35 20.60
CA PRO A 896 -3.80 32.94 20.15
C PRO A 896 -4.48 31.84 21.02
N PHE A 897 -4.38 30.57 20.53
CA PHE A 897 -4.45 29.25 21.22
C PHE A 897 -5.76 28.39 21.30
N LEU A 898 -5.56 27.11 20.90
CA LEU A 898 -5.99 25.80 21.43
C LEU A 898 -7.37 25.49 22.11
N CYS A 899 -7.92 24.34 21.68
CA CYS A 899 -8.51 23.20 22.45
C CYS A 899 -9.64 23.31 23.53
N HIS A 900 -10.72 22.58 23.23
CA HIS A 900 -11.48 21.62 24.10
C HIS A 900 -12.34 22.03 25.33
N TYR A 901 -13.66 21.76 25.17
CA TYR A 901 -14.59 21.02 26.07
C TYR A 901 -15.07 21.56 27.44
N LEU A 902 -16.37 21.27 27.74
CA LEU A 902 -17.14 21.62 28.97
C LEU A 902 -17.37 23.16 29.12
N GLY A 903 -18.45 23.75 29.69
CA GLY A 903 -19.76 23.34 30.25
C GLY A 903 -20.38 24.60 30.94
N THR A 904 -21.67 24.76 31.31
CA THR A 904 -22.91 23.97 31.18
C THR A 904 -24.14 24.89 31.48
N SER A 905 -25.40 24.40 31.42
CA SER A 905 -26.70 25.16 31.57
C SER A 905 -27.13 25.90 30.28
N GLY A 906 -28.40 26.06 29.88
CA GLY A 906 -29.72 25.75 30.50
C GLY A 906 -30.57 27.03 30.66
N SER A 907 -31.84 27.16 30.24
CA SER A 907 -32.77 26.24 29.54
C SER A 907 -34.04 26.99 29.07
N MET A 908 -34.63 26.72 27.88
CA MET A 908 -36.09 26.90 27.67
C MET A 908 -36.74 26.21 26.43
N TYR A 909 -37.60 25.21 26.71
CA TYR A 909 -38.87 24.81 26.07
C TYR A 909 -39.17 24.83 24.55
N LEU A 910 -39.61 23.64 24.05
CA LEU A 910 -40.60 23.35 22.96
C LEU A 910 -40.23 23.77 21.52
N LYS A 911 -40.45 23.02 20.42
CA LYS A 911 -40.92 21.63 20.10
C LYS A 911 -40.56 21.39 18.60
N GLY A 912 -40.51 20.20 18.00
CA GLY A 912 -40.74 18.81 18.46
C GLY A 912 -40.81 17.83 17.26
N ASN A 913 -41.02 16.53 17.52
CA ASN A 913 -41.27 15.42 16.57
C ASN A 913 -40.21 15.09 15.49
N THR A 914 -39.23 14.33 15.99
CA THR A 914 -38.30 13.38 15.34
C THR A 914 -38.84 12.47 14.21
N TYR A 915 -37.92 12.02 13.35
CA TYR A 915 -37.89 10.66 12.79
C TYR A 915 -36.48 10.07 12.98
N ASN A 916 -36.36 8.74 13.10
CA ASN A 916 -35.14 8.09 13.60
C ASN A 916 -34.13 7.73 12.50
N SER A 917 -32.85 7.66 12.90
CA SER A 917 -31.82 6.85 12.24
C SER A 917 -30.87 6.29 13.31
N GLU A 918 -30.83 4.97 13.46
CA GLU A 918 -29.85 4.30 14.32
C GLU A 918 -28.80 3.53 13.51
N THR A 919 -27.61 3.54 14.07
CA THR A 919 -26.37 2.85 13.72
C THR A 919 -26.53 1.36 13.38
N PHE A 920 -25.67 0.86 12.51
CA PHE A 920 -25.22 -0.54 12.56
C PHE A 920 -23.71 -0.63 12.28
N GLU A 921 -23.00 -1.35 13.15
CA GLU A 921 -21.61 -1.78 12.90
C GLU A 921 -21.58 -3.06 12.06
N ALA A 922 -20.39 -3.40 11.56
CA ALA A 922 -20.19 -4.50 10.62
C ALA A 922 -19.80 -5.83 11.30
N CYS A 923 -20.20 -6.94 10.69
CA CYS A 923 -19.49 -8.22 10.81
C CYS A 923 -19.59 -9.03 9.50
N SER A 924 -18.61 -9.91 9.30
CA SER A 924 -18.32 -10.54 8.01
C SER A 924 -19.29 -11.67 7.62
N PRO A 925 -19.57 -11.88 6.31
CA PRO A 925 -20.33 -13.03 5.85
C PRO A 925 -19.42 -14.25 5.61
N ASN A 926 -19.86 -15.46 5.98
CA ASN A 926 -19.39 -16.67 5.30
C ASN A 926 -20.44 -17.82 5.30
N CYS A 927 -20.72 -18.31 4.09
CA CYS A 927 -21.37 -19.59 3.76
C CYS A 927 -22.75 -19.99 4.36
N SER A 928 -23.79 -19.69 3.56
CA SER A 928 -24.72 -20.70 3.00
C SER A 928 -25.88 -21.26 3.85
N PRO A 929 -26.97 -21.79 3.22
CA PRO A 929 -28.29 -21.89 3.86
C PRO A 929 -28.83 -23.31 4.05
N ASP A 930 -29.80 -23.49 4.95
CA ASP A 930 -30.96 -24.34 4.63
C ASP A 930 -32.28 -23.97 5.35
N GLN A 931 -33.36 -24.31 4.65
CA GLN A 931 -34.81 -24.38 4.90
C GLN A 931 -35.49 -24.12 6.29
N ARG A 932 -36.58 -23.33 6.18
CA ARG A 932 -37.99 -23.57 6.62
C ARG A 932 -38.56 -23.02 7.96
N THR A 933 -39.65 -22.26 7.75
CA THR A 933 -40.97 -22.26 8.43
C THR A 933 -41.23 -21.60 9.80
N THR A 934 -42.04 -20.53 9.72
CA THR A 934 -43.25 -20.21 10.51
C THR A 934 -43.17 -19.84 12.00
N ASN A 935 -43.33 -18.52 12.25
CA ASN A 935 -44.45 -17.87 12.94
C ASN A 935 -44.82 -18.19 14.42
N LEU A 936 -45.08 -17.08 15.13
CA LEU A 936 -45.93 -16.84 16.31
C LEU A 936 -45.30 -16.94 17.72
N ASP A 937 -45.47 -15.82 18.42
CA ASP A 937 -45.15 -15.51 19.82
C ASP A 937 -46.29 -16.01 20.78
N PRO A 938 -46.38 -15.61 22.09
CA PRO A 938 -45.45 -14.88 22.97
C PRO A 938 -45.32 -15.48 24.41
N TYR A 939 -44.71 -14.69 25.31
CA TYR A 939 -44.89 -14.60 26.79
C TYR A 939 -43.89 -15.20 27.83
N GLU A 940 -43.54 -14.31 28.77
CA GLU A 940 -43.19 -14.44 30.21
C GLU A 940 -41.96 -15.22 30.74
N SER A 941 -40.95 -14.43 31.13
CA SER A 941 -40.28 -14.34 32.46
C SER A 941 -39.94 -15.59 33.31
N GLY A 942 -38.72 -15.62 33.88
CA GLY A 942 -38.54 -16.15 35.26
C GLY A 942 -37.18 -16.75 35.66
N TYR A 943 -36.37 -15.96 36.38
CA TYR A 943 -35.56 -16.34 37.56
C TYR A 943 -34.61 -17.58 37.64
N LEU A 944 -33.38 -17.28 38.14
CA LEU A 944 -32.58 -17.99 39.17
C LEU A 944 -31.71 -19.25 38.88
N LYS A 945 -30.39 -19.03 39.11
CA LYS A 945 -29.42 -19.87 39.88
C LYS A 945 -29.04 -21.30 39.41
N LYS A 946 -27.87 -21.36 38.77
CA LYS A 946 -26.57 -21.79 39.37
C LYS A 946 -26.54 -23.07 40.24
N LYS A 947 -25.89 -24.12 39.71
CA LYS A 947 -24.90 -25.01 40.37
C LYS A 947 -23.83 -25.37 39.31
N GLU A 948 -22.54 -25.10 39.50
CA GLU A 948 -21.54 -25.80 40.36
C GLU A 948 -21.16 -27.18 39.76
N CYS A 949 -20.02 -27.27 39.04
CA CYS A 949 -18.66 -27.65 39.51
C CYS A 949 -18.43 -29.18 39.37
N CYS A 950 -17.27 -29.73 38.96
CA CYS A 950 -15.89 -29.25 38.74
C CYS A 950 -15.35 -29.76 37.35
N GLN A 951 -14.09 -29.59 36.87
CA GLN A 951 -12.83 -29.00 37.38
C GLN A 951 -11.86 -28.69 36.19
N TYR A 952 -10.71 -28.09 36.51
CA TYR A 952 -9.53 -27.73 35.67
C TYR A 952 -9.49 -26.33 35.03
N SER A 953 -8.29 -25.74 35.09
CA SER A 953 -7.94 -24.33 34.82
C SER A 953 -6.53 -24.27 34.16
N PRO A 954 -5.96 -23.11 33.75
CA PRO A 954 -5.35 -22.95 32.42
C PRO A 954 -3.80 -22.81 32.43
N PRO A 955 -3.15 -22.35 31.34
CA PRO A 955 -2.94 -20.90 31.19
C PRO A 955 -3.01 -20.33 29.75
N LEU A 956 -2.70 -19.04 29.67
CA LEU A 956 -2.77 -18.06 28.57
C LEU A 956 -1.83 -18.29 27.36
N GLU A 957 -2.13 -17.54 26.29
CA GLU A 957 -1.28 -16.61 25.48
C GLU A 957 0.27 -16.63 25.72
N ASP A 958 1.16 -16.35 24.76
CA ASP A 958 1.01 -15.60 23.48
C ASP A 958 1.93 -16.15 22.31
N PRO A 959 2.70 -15.40 21.47
CA PRO A 959 2.79 -15.70 20.04
C PRO A 959 4.12 -16.35 19.59
N PHE A 960 4.22 -16.71 18.30
CA PHE A 960 5.48 -17.13 17.68
C PHE A 960 5.74 -16.58 16.27
N ASP A 961 7.00 -16.21 16.05
CA ASP A 961 7.63 -15.84 14.78
C ASP A 961 8.66 -16.93 14.39
N GLN A 962 9.34 -16.77 13.25
CA GLN A 962 10.41 -17.60 12.64
C GLN A 962 9.97 -18.72 11.68
N CYS A 963 10.74 -18.84 10.58
CA CYS A 963 10.79 -20.00 9.69
C CYS A 963 12.20 -20.17 9.08
N ILE A 964 13.03 -21.05 9.65
CA ILE A 964 14.26 -21.59 9.04
C ILE A 964 14.33 -23.10 9.33
N GLY A 965 14.66 -23.90 8.32
CA GLY A 965 14.76 -25.37 8.39
C GLY A 965 14.17 -25.98 7.11
N ILE A 966 14.94 -26.43 6.12
CA ILE A 966 15.94 -27.53 6.15
C ILE A 966 15.31 -28.83 6.67
N ILE A 967 14.99 -29.74 5.74
CA ILE A 967 14.79 -31.17 6.03
C ILE A 967 15.72 -31.94 5.07
N GLY A 968 16.67 -32.69 5.64
CA GLY A 968 17.37 -33.75 4.92
C GLY A 968 16.61 -35.07 5.07
N MET A 969 16.59 -35.90 4.04
CA MET A 969 16.07 -37.27 4.12
C MET A 969 17.20 -38.30 4.23
N GLN A 970 16.88 -39.42 4.88
CA GLN A 970 17.85 -40.33 5.47
C GLN A 970 18.43 -41.33 4.47
N ALA A 971 19.63 -41.82 4.78
CA ALA A 971 20.24 -42.95 4.08
C ALA A 971 19.49 -44.25 4.38
N THR A 972 19.35 -45.10 3.37
CA THR A 972 19.05 -46.54 3.51
C THR A 972 20.21 -47.34 2.94
N SER A 973 20.45 -48.53 3.48
CA SER A 973 21.63 -49.34 3.14
C SER A 973 21.25 -50.71 2.55
N SER A 974 21.91 -51.06 1.45
CA SER A 974 21.94 -52.41 0.89
C SER A 974 23.28 -52.63 0.18
N LYS A 975 23.66 -53.89 -0.05
CA LYS A 975 25.01 -54.29 -0.48
C LYS A 975 25.00 -54.94 -1.87
N LEU A 976 26.20 -54.96 -2.48
CA LEU A 976 26.66 -55.87 -3.55
C LEU A 976 26.06 -55.66 -4.96
N ILE A 977 26.93 -55.27 -5.89
CA ILE A 977 27.53 -56.19 -6.88
C ILE A 977 28.91 -55.61 -7.29
N ASN A 978 29.74 -56.39 -7.99
CA ASN A 978 31.19 -56.18 -8.15
C ASN A 978 31.60 -56.00 -9.64
N SER A 979 32.90 -55.78 -9.91
CA SER A 979 33.62 -55.88 -11.22
C SER A 979 33.63 -54.63 -12.17
N ILE A 980 34.69 -54.30 -12.95
CA ILE A 980 36.18 -54.47 -12.85
C ILE A 980 36.93 -53.71 -14.00
N TYR A 981 38.24 -53.38 -13.84
CA TYR A 981 39.23 -52.84 -14.82
C TYR A 981 38.97 -51.45 -15.46
N THR A 982 39.94 -50.62 -15.92
CA THR A 982 41.44 -50.54 -15.94
C THR A 982 41.77 -49.03 -16.00
N GLN A 983 42.67 -48.35 -15.26
CA GLN A 983 44.13 -48.47 -15.04
C GLN A 983 45.05 -48.02 -16.21
N ASN A 984 45.78 -46.90 -15.98
CA ASN A 984 47.10 -46.42 -16.49
C ASN A 984 47.13 -44.88 -16.36
N GLU A 985 48.06 -44.15 -15.70
CA GLU A 985 49.53 -44.17 -15.49
C GLU A 985 50.38 -43.34 -16.49
N GLY A 986 51.44 -42.69 -15.97
CA GLY A 986 52.36 -41.76 -16.67
C GLY A 986 52.10 -40.27 -16.32
N THR A 987 52.72 -39.59 -15.34
CA THR A 987 54.13 -39.40 -14.92
C THR A 987 55.05 -38.69 -15.94
N GLY A 988 55.73 -37.62 -15.52
CA GLY A 988 56.67 -36.84 -16.34
C GLY A 988 57.13 -35.54 -15.64
N LEU A 989 58.43 -35.22 -15.67
CA LEU A 989 59.05 -34.14 -14.87
C LEU A 989 60.08 -33.31 -15.67
N LYS A 990 60.20 -32.03 -15.28
CA LYS A 990 61.41 -31.18 -15.34
C LYS A 990 62.08 -30.83 -16.70
N SER A 991 61.89 -29.56 -17.09
CA SER A 991 62.92 -28.55 -17.39
C SER A 991 64.17 -28.88 -18.22
N ARG A 992 64.44 -28.07 -19.26
CA ARG A 992 65.76 -27.44 -19.46
C ARG A 992 65.72 -26.19 -20.35
N SER A 993 66.79 -25.40 -20.26
CA SER A 993 67.06 -24.16 -21.01
C SER A 993 68.30 -24.33 -21.92
N LEU A 994 68.61 -23.27 -22.69
CA LEU A 994 69.75 -22.99 -23.60
C LEU A 994 69.32 -22.90 -25.09
N ASN A 995 70.00 -22.17 -25.99
CA ASN A 995 70.63 -20.83 -25.93
C ASN A 995 71.18 -20.48 -27.34
N SER A 996 71.32 -19.16 -27.58
CA SER A 996 72.40 -18.48 -28.32
C SER A 996 72.44 -18.35 -29.86
N ASP A 997 73.09 -17.23 -30.22
CA ASP A 997 73.73 -16.77 -31.47
C ASP A 997 72.85 -16.43 -32.68
N LYS A 998 72.72 -15.16 -33.11
CA LYS A 998 73.63 -14.01 -33.37
C LYS A 998 74.27 -13.99 -34.77
N LEU A 999 74.04 -12.87 -35.46
CA LEU A 999 74.98 -12.27 -36.41
C LEU A 999 74.72 -10.76 -36.47
N ASP A 1000 75.63 -9.96 -35.87
CA ASP A 1000 75.62 -8.50 -35.95
C ASP A 1000 76.41 -8.02 -37.17
N LEU A 1001 76.12 -6.82 -37.70
CA LEU A 1001 77.09 -5.70 -37.71
C LEU A 1001 76.49 -4.36 -38.21
N ASN A 1002 76.52 -3.34 -37.34
CA ASN A 1002 76.90 -1.93 -37.61
C ASN A 1002 76.13 -1.09 -38.67
N ARG A 1003 75.85 0.22 -38.48
CA ARG A 1003 76.38 1.27 -37.56
C ARG A 1003 75.45 2.53 -37.63
N SER A 1004 75.47 3.58 -36.80
CA SER A 1004 76.34 4.00 -35.67
C SER A 1004 75.62 4.97 -34.71
N LEU A 1005 76.21 5.15 -33.51
CA LEU A 1005 76.20 6.37 -32.66
C LEU A 1005 74.92 6.73 -31.83
N GLU A 1006 75.22 7.31 -30.68
CA GLU A 1006 74.42 7.62 -29.47
C GLU A 1006 75.11 8.84 -28.78
N PRO A 1007 74.61 9.44 -27.66
CA PRO A 1007 73.24 9.55 -27.14
C PRO A 1007 72.86 10.97 -26.58
N SER A 1008 71.66 11.08 -26.02
CA SER A 1008 71.25 11.94 -24.87
C SER A 1008 71.08 13.49 -24.98
N SER A 1009 69.86 13.92 -24.62
CA SER A 1009 69.44 15.19 -23.94
C SER A 1009 69.80 16.59 -24.50
N ILE A 1010 68.76 17.44 -24.71
CA ILE A 1010 68.60 18.76 -24.06
C ILE A 1010 67.20 19.38 -24.30
N VAL A 1011 66.83 20.23 -23.33
CA VAL A 1011 65.55 20.89 -22.97
C VAL A 1011 65.07 22.02 -23.93
N SER A 1012 63.78 22.43 -23.83
CA SER A 1012 63.19 23.77 -24.17
C SER A 1012 63.04 24.23 -25.65
N SER A 1013 62.18 25.21 -26.03
CA SER A 1013 60.89 25.76 -25.50
C SER A 1013 60.34 26.93 -26.34
N SER A 1014 59.00 27.15 -26.38
CA SER A 1014 58.31 28.48 -26.37
C SER A 1014 56.77 28.25 -26.29
N THR A 1015 55.95 28.69 -25.31
CA THR A 1015 55.75 29.97 -24.55
C THR A 1015 54.97 30.99 -25.38
N PHE A 1016 53.84 31.61 -24.98
CA PHE A 1016 53.43 32.35 -23.75
C PHE A 1016 52.03 31.91 -23.21
N MET A 1017 51.66 31.92 -21.91
CA MET A 1017 51.58 32.97 -20.84
C MET A 1017 50.43 34.00 -21.00
N GLY A 1018 49.74 34.47 -19.94
CA GLY A 1018 50.03 34.42 -18.48
C GLY A 1018 48.79 34.43 -17.53
N THR A 1019 48.92 34.98 -16.31
CA THR A 1019 48.19 34.53 -15.09
C THR A 1019 47.73 35.62 -14.09
N PHE A 1020 46.83 35.22 -13.16
CA PHE A 1020 46.46 35.81 -11.83
C PHE A 1020 45.43 36.98 -11.74
N GLY A 1021 44.55 36.89 -10.71
CA GLY A 1021 43.81 38.04 -10.14
C GLY A 1021 42.38 37.77 -9.61
N LYS A 1022 42.13 37.97 -8.31
CA LYS A 1022 40.81 38.34 -7.71
C LYS A 1022 41.02 39.68 -6.98
N PRO A 1023 40.10 40.68 -7.07
CA PRO A 1023 39.18 40.91 -5.94
C PRO A 1023 37.82 41.62 -6.26
N VAL A 1024 36.72 41.11 -5.68
CA VAL A 1024 35.85 41.73 -4.64
C VAL A 1024 35.38 43.24 -4.72
N TRP A 1025 34.07 43.45 -4.42
CA TRP A 1025 33.28 44.67 -4.06
C TRP A 1025 32.72 45.65 -5.15
N ARG A 1026 31.54 46.22 -4.81
CA ARG A 1026 30.50 47.02 -5.54
C ARG A 1026 30.94 48.21 -6.41
N PRO A 1027 30.02 48.74 -7.27
CA PRO A 1027 29.26 49.96 -6.89
C PRO A 1027 27.72 49.85 -7.05
N GLN A 1028 27.00 50.98 -6.96
CA GLN A 1028 25.54 51.10 -6.74
C GLN A 1028 25.02 52.44 -7.32
N LEU A 1029 23.77 52.48 -7.82
CA LEU A 1029 23.06 53.66 -8.40
C LEU A 1029 23.64 54.17 -9.75
N ASP A 1030 22.92 54.90 -10.62
CA ASP A 1030 21.64 55.62 -10.42
C ASP A 1030 20.62 55.49 -11.60
N SER A 1031 19.49 56.19 -11.43
CA SER A 1031 18.08 55.92 -11.80
C SER A 1031 17.54 56.42 -13.16
N LEU A 1032 16.21 56.20 -13.35
CA LEU A 1032 15.26 56.78 -14.34
C LEU A 1032 15.31 56.25 -15.79
N SER A 1033 14.19 55.96 -16.49
CA SER A 1033 12.75 55.82 -16.17
C SER A 1033 12.03 55.16 -17.38
N SER A 1034 10.80 54.62 -17.37
CA SER A 1034 9.80 54.21 -16.37
C SER A 1034 8.64 53.45 -17.08
N ARG A 1035 7.64 52.92 -16.32
CA ARG A 1035 6.35 52.32 -16.78
C ARG A 1035 6.47 50.95 -17.51
N ARG A 1036 5.66 49.92 -17.24
CA ARG A 1036 4.53 49.67 -16.28
C ARG A 1036 4.63 48.23 -15.74
N GLN A 1037 4.11 47.98 -14.53
CA GLN A 1037 3.94 46.61 -13.99
C GLN A 1037 2.62 45.96 -14.47
N PRO A 1038 2.54 44.62 -14.55
CA PRO A 1038 1.29 43.86 -14.48
C PRO A 1038 0.90 43.58 -13.02
N ALA A 1039 -0.40 43.58 -12.70
CA ALA A 1039 -0.92 43.27 -11.37
C ALA A 1039 -1.72 41.94 -11.37
N ARG A 1040 -1.61 41.18 -10.28
CA ARG A 1040 -2.47 40.01 -10.00
C ARG A 1040 -3.86 40.47 -9.55
N CYS A 1041 -4.88 39.64 -9.80
CA CYS A 1041 -5.80 39.16 -8.77
C CYS A 1041 -6.66 37.98 -9.26
N GLN A 1042 -7.01 37.06 -8.35
CA GLN A 1042 -8.16 36.17 -8.47
C GLN A 1042 -9.27 36.66 -7.51
N PRO A 1043 -10.28 35.86 -7.12
CA PRO A 1043 -11.52 35.69 -7.86
C PRO A 1043 -12.74 36.16 -7.06
N LYS A 1044 -13.93 36.21 -7.67
CA LYS A 1044 -15.21 36.22 -6.94
C LYS A 1044 -16.34 35.56 -7.70
N THR A 1045 -17.31 35.06 -6.96
CA THR A 1045 -18.43 34.21 -7.41
C THR A 1045 -19.75 34.97 -7.52
N PHE A 1046 -20.63 34.55 -8.44
CA PHE A 1046 -22.03 34.10 -8.22
C PHE A 1046 -23.00 34.39 -9.40
N HIS A 1047 -24.03 33.52 -9.50
CA HIS A 1047 -25.38 33.71 -10.07
C HIS A 1047 -25.62 34.92 -11.01
N ASN A 1048 -26.08 34.74 -12.27
CA ASN A 1048 -27.42 34.21 -12.55
C ASN A 1048 -27.67 33.88 -14.05
N ASN A 1049 -28.68 33.03 -14.28
CA ASN A 1049 -29.51 32.94 -15.51
C ASN A 1049 -30.81 33.76 -15.24
N PRO A 1050 -31.74 34.08 -16.18
CA PRO A 1050 -32.00 33.38 -17.46
C PRO A 1050 -32.47 34.26 -18.68
N HIS A 1051 -32.88 33.56 -19.74
CA HIS A 1051 -33.96 33.89 -20.71
C HIS A 1051 -33.82 35.02 -21.77
N SER A 1052 -34.05 34.59 -23.04
CA SER A 1052 -34.85 35.26 -24.10
C SER A 1052 -34.36 36.59 -24.71
N SER A 1053 -34.67 36.96 -25.97
CA SER A 1053 -35.13 36.28 -27.20
C SER A 1053 -35.23 37.33 -28.33
N LEU A 1054 -35.52 36.92 -29.58
CA LEU A 1054 -35.89 37.79 -30.73
C LEU A 1054 -34.72 38.59 -31.34
N ASP A 1055 -34.76 39.06 -32.60
CA ASP A 1055 -35.19 38.48 -33.89
C ASP A 1055 -34.71 39.41 -35.04
N PHE A 1056 -34.88 38.97 -36.30
CA PHE A 1056 -34.79 39.74 -37.57
C PHE A 1056 -33.42 40.31 -38.02
N ASP A 1057 -32.82 39.69 -39.06
CA ASP A 1057 -32.90 40.05 -40.50
C ASP A 1057 -33.18 41.53 -40.92
N PRO A 1058 -32.86 41.98 -42.16
CA PRO A 1058 -32.13 41.31 -43.27
C PRO A 1058 -31.10 42.24 -43.99
N GLU A 1059 -30.94 42.10 -45.32
CA GLU A 1059 -30.23 42.94 -46.32
C GLU A 1059 -28.69 42.79 -46.35
N ALA A 1060 -28.00 42.35 -47.42
CA ALA A 1060 -28.19 42.21 -48.89
C ALA A 1060 -27.66 43.36 -49.76
N ASP A 1061 -26.69 43.04 -50.61
CA ASP A 1061 -26.39 43.56 -51.98
C ASP A 1061 -25.17 42.75 -52.50
N GLU A 1062 -25.24 42.04 -53.63
CA GLU A 1062 -25.18 42.50 -55.04
C GLU A 1062 -23.76 42.84 -55.53
N ASP A 1063 -23.05 41.84 -56.09
CA ASP A 1063 -22.59 41.72 -57.50
C ASP A 1063 -21.63 40.48 -57.58
N GLY A 1064 -21.34 39.83 -58.70
CA GLY A 1064 -21.81 40.08 -60.07
C GLY A 1064 -21.06 39.23 -61.09
N ARG A 1065 -21.81 38.52 -61.94
CA ARG A 1065 -21.34 37.81 -63.16
C ARG A 1065 -20.38 36.62 -62.98
N GLU A 1066 -20.26 35.71 -63.95
CA GLU A 1066 -21.28 34.97 -64.72
C GLU A 1066 -20.53 33.93 -65.59
N ARG A 1067 -21.07 32.69 -65.69
CA ARG A 1067 -21.06 31.85 -66.92
C ARG A 1067 -19.68 31.31 -67.44
N THR A 1068 -19.58 30.20 -68.20
CA THR A 1068 -20.59 29.26 -68.74
C THR A 1068 -19.99 27.87 -69.06
N VAL A 1069 -20.79 26.80 -68.85
CA VAL A 1069 -21.03 25.64 -69.76
C VAL A 1069 -19.99 24.50 -69.93
N SER A 1070 -20.29 23.38 -69.24
CA SER A 1070 -20.44 21.95 -69.69
C SER A 1070 -19.42 21.30 -70.68
N ARG A 1071 -19.18 19.97 -70.67
CA ARG A 1071 -20.06 18.87 -71.13
C ARG A 1071 -19.23 17.56 -71.25
N GLY A 1072 -19.88 16.40 -71.41
CA GLY A 1072 -19.26 15.09 -71.73
C GLY A 1072 -18.75 14.35 -70.48
N GLU A 1073 -19.32 13.25 -69.97
CA GLU A 1073 -19.92 12.00 -70.49
C GLU A 1073 -18.99 10.78 -70.46
N ASN A 1074 -19.54 9.68 -69.93
CA ASN A 1074 -19.25 8.26 -70.19
C ASN A 1074 -17.80 7.70 -70.05
N SER A 1075 -17.53 6.49 -69.52
CA SER A 1075 -18.11 5.52 -68.56
C SER A 1075 -17.42 4.14 -68.84
N ILE A 1076 -17.86 3.05 -68.19
CA ILE A 1076 -17.65 1.62 -68.61
C ILE A 1076 -16.35 0.86 -68.16
N TYR A 1077 -16.49 0.22 -66.99
CA TYR A 1077 -16.15 -1.19 -66.63
C TYR A 1077 -14.71 -1.78 -66.53
N ASN A 1078 -14.47 -2.36 -65.32
CA ASN A 1078 -14.10 -3.77 -65.01
C ASN A 1078 -12.66 -4.28 -64.67
N TYR A 1079 -12.59 -4.78 -63.42
CA TYR A 1079 -11.99 -6.06 -62.95
C TYR A 1079 -10.48 -6.29 -62.72
N LYS A 1080 -10.26 -7.02 -61.61
CA LYS A 1080 -9.18 -7.97 -61.24
C LYS A 1080 -7.87 -7.49 -60.56
N GLN A 1081 -7.80 -7.84 -59.27
CA GLN A 1081 -6.77 -8.71 -58.65
C GLN A 1081 -5.28 -8.31 -58.71
N SER A 1082 -4.85 -7.71 -57.59
CA SER A 1082 -3.79 -8.20 -56.66
C SER A 1082 -2.30 -8.27 -57.08
N PHE A 1083 -1.47 -8.14 -56.03
CA PHE A 1083 -0.02 -8.34 -55.89
C PHE A 1083 0.94 -7.14 -56.11
N GLU A 1084 1.63 -6.84 -55.00
CA GLU A 1084 3.05 -6.47 -54.85
C GLU A 1084 3.64 -5.06 -55.16
N ASN A 1085 4.55 -4.70 -54.24
CA ASN A 1085 5.81 -3.96 -54.40
C ASN A 1085 5.85 -2.51 -54.95
N PHE A 1086 5.75 -1.54 -54.04
CA PHE A 1086 6.59 -0.33 -54.04
C PHE A 1086 7.19 -0.18 -52.62
N ARG A 1087 8.50 -0.10 -52.38
CA ARG A 1087 9.54 0.82 -52.89
C ARG A 1087 9.25 2.31 -52.63
N THR A 1088 9.62 2.73 -51.42
CA THR A 1088 10.39 3.96 -51.12
C THR A 1088 10.49 5.02 -52.22
N PHE A 1089 9.96 6.22 -51.94
CA PHE A 1089 10.54 7.47 -52.42
C PHE A 1089 10.47 8.55 -51.32
N THR A 1090 11.48 9.42 -51.32
CA THR A 1090 11.71 10.46 -50.30
C THR A 1090 11.26 11.84 -50.77
N PHE A 1091 10.61 12.59 -49.88
CA PHE A 1091 10.64 14.06 -49.83
C PHE A 1091 10.87 14.41 -48.35
N GLN A 1092 12.01 14.96 -47.93
CA GLN A 1092 12.64 16.25 -48.28
C GLN A 1092 12.00 17.43 -47.54
N SER A 1093 12.84 18.22 -46.87
CA SER A 1093 12.49 19.27 -45.92
C SER A 1093 12.20 20.62 -46.56
N CYS A 1094 11.48 21.45 -45.82
CA CYS A 1094 11.59 22.91 -45.87
C CYS A 1094 11.80 23.41 -44.44
N ASP A 1095 12.87 24.16 -44.21
CA ASP A 1095 13.10 24.91 -42.97
C ASP A 1095 12.26 26.21 -42.95
N LEU A 1096 12.13 26.82 -41.78
CA LEU A 1096 11.99 28.27 -41.62
C LEU A 1096 12.22 28.67 -40.16
N ASP A 1097 13.27 29.44 -39.90
CA ASP A 1097 13.56 30.04 -38.58
C ASP A 1097 12.63 31.23 -38.28
N THR A 1098 12.14 31.33 -37.03
CA THR A 1098 12.22 32.56 -36.20
C THR A 1098 11.81 32.29 -34.74
#